data_AF-A0A9R0WH39-F1
#
_entry.id   AF-A0A9R0WH39-F1
#
_cell.length_a   1.000
_cell.length_b   1.000
_cell.length_c   1.000
_cell.angle_alpha   90.00
_cell.angle_beta   90.00
_cell.angle_gamma   90.00
#
_symmetry.space_group_name_H-M   'P 1'
#
loop_
_entity.id
_entity.type
_entity.pdbx_description
1 polymer ?
#
loop_
_entity_poly.entity_id
_entity_poly.type
_entity_poly.pdbx_seq_one_letter_code
_entity_poly.pdbx_strand_id
1 'polypeptide(L)'
;MLLKSETQFHFRALTPYYNEHVLFSIKELEEENEDGVSTLFYLQKIYPDEWKNFQERIEEELKDNEELKEEALRQWASYRGQTLTRTVRGMMYYRKALVLEAFLDMAKHEDLMEGYKAAGSISDEEWKSLIAQCEALADMKFAYVVSCQQYGNDKRSALSNAQDILQLMRTYPSLRVAYIDVVEDRVGEKQIETAYYSTLVKVALNKDSESAGPVQNLDQVIYRIKLPGPAILGEGKPENQNHAIIFTRGEGLQTIDMNQDNYMEEALKMRNLLQEFLTEDGIRQPSILGVREHIFTGSVSSLAWFMSNQEHSFVTIGQRLLANPLKVRFHYGHPDVFDRLFHLTRGGVSKASRSINLSEDIFAGFNSTLRGGNVTHHEYVQVGKGRDVGLNQISKFEAKVANGNGEQTLSRDIYRLGHRFDFFRMLSCYFTTVGFYFSTLLTVFTVYVFLYGRLYLALSGLEEGLATQRKFSHNHALQVALASQSLVQLGFLMALPMMMEIGLEKGFGKALSEFIMMNLQLASVFFTFSLGTKTHYYGRMLLHGGAQYRSTGRGFVVFHAKFAENYRLYSRSHFVKGIELMTLLIVYQLFGQTSHSTIAYIFVTSSMWFLVLTWLFAPFLFNPSGFEWAKILDDWSDWNKWISNRGGIGVSPEKSWESWWEIEQEHLKHTGTLGIIFEIILSLRFFIYQYGLVYQLTITKENKSIVVYLISWLVILAMLVILKIISVGRRRFGANFQLFFRLIKFMIFVSFFAILVVLIVLLHMTIKDILVCFLAFLPTGWGILLIAQACRPLFRVTGLWGSVRALARAYEVIMGMLLFTPITVLSWFPFVSEFQTRMLFNQAFSRGLQISRILGGQKKERAASTKD
;
A
#
# COMPACT_ATOMS: atom_id res chain seq x y z
N MET A 1 -13.87 -9.03 -42.26
CA MET A 1 -13.80 -7.70 -42.92
C MET A 1 -12.89 -6.87 -42.04
N LEU A 2 -11.64 -6.64 -42.44
CA LEU A 2 -10.73 -5.78 -41.67
C LEU A 2 -11.24 -4.34 -41.79
N LEU A 3 -11.52 -3.66 -40.68
CA LEU A 3 -11.78 -2.22 -40.72
C LEU A 3 -10.51 -1.51 -41.18
N LYS A 4 -10.65 -0.60 -42.14
CA LYS A 4 -9.57 0.27 -42.57
C LYS A 4 -9.22 1.24 -41.43
N SER A 5 -7.94 1.55 -41.29
CA SER A 5 -7.40 2.57 -40.37
C SER A 5 -8.10 3.93 -40.50
N GLU A 6 -8.56 4.29 -41.70
CA GLU A 6 -9.36 5.50 -41.95
C GLU A 6 -10.70 5.52 -41.20
N THR A 7 -11.37 4.38 -41.01
CA THR A 7 -12.69 4.29 -40.35
C THR A 7 -12.60 3.96 -38.87
N GLN A 8 -11.38 3.77 -38.34
CA GLN A 8 -11.15 3.51 -36.91
C GLN A 8 -11.45 4.75 -36.05
N PHE A 9 -11.98 4.51 -34.84
CA PHE A 9 -12.17 5.52 -33.79
C PHE A 9 -10.90 6.31 -33.49
N HIS A 10 -11.08 7.61 -33.26
CA HIS A 10 -10.00 8.48 -32.80
C HIS A 10 -9.92 8.39 -31.27
N PHE A 11 -8.74 8.16 -30.73
CA PHE A 11 -8.57 8.05 -29.29
C PHE A 11 -7.29 8.74 -28.80
N ARG A 12 -7.24 8.99 -27.49
CA ARG A 12 -6.06 9.53 -26.81
C ARG A 12 -5.75 8.70 -25.59
N ALA A 13 -4.47 8.64 -25.23
CA ALA A 13 -4.05 8.20 -23.91
C ALA A 13 -3.81 9.44 -23.02
N LEU A 14 -4.13 9.32 -21.72
CA LEU A 14 -3.90 10.35 -20.71
C LEU A 14 -3.24 9.74 -19.48
N THR A 15 -2.06 10.24 -19.12
CA THR A 15 -1.32 9.79 -17.92
C THR A 15 -1.08 10.94 -16.96
N PRO A 16 -1.58 10.89 -15.71
CA PRO A 16 -1.15 11.80 -14.67
C PRO A 16 0.25 11.43 -14.18
N TYR A 17 1.15 12.41 -14.11
CA TYR A 17 2.51 12.29 -13.60
C TYR A 17 2.77 13.38 -12.55
N TYR A 18 3.38 13.01 -11.42
CA TYR A 18 3.71 13.96 -10.35
C TYR A 18 5.21 14.21 -10.26
N ASN A 19 5.97 13.25 -9.74
CA ASN A 19 7.41 13.40 -9.48
C ASN A 19 8.14 12.04 -9.41
N GLU A 20 7.55 10.99 -9.98
CA GLU A 20 8.22 9.70 -10.12
C GLU A 20 9.45 9.81 -11.03
N HIS A 21 10.37 8.85 -10.99
CA HIS A 21 11.55 8.89 -11.85
C HIS A 21 11.16 8.92 -13.35
N VAL A 22 11.66 9.92 -14.08
CA VAL A 22 11.48 9.99 -15.53
C VAL A 22 12.41 8.99 -16.21
N LEU A 23 13.70 9.11 -15.89
CA LEU A 23 14.80 8.18 -16.16
C LEU A 23 15.56 8.00 -14.84
N PHE A 24 16.12 6.82 -14.62
CA PHE A 24 17.12 6.66 -13.56
C PHE A 24 18.38 7.44 -13.90
N SER A 25 18.98 8.08 -12.90
CA SER A 25 20.32 8.65 -13.02
C SER A 25 21.39 7.57 -12.82
N ILE A 26 22.58 7.75 -13.38
CA ILE A 26 23.71 6.83 -13.15
C ILE A 26 24.01 6.70 -11.66
N LYS A 27 24.00 7.83 -10.94
CA LYS A 27 24.21 7.87 -9.50
C LYS A 27 23.24 6.94 -8.76
N GLU A 28 21.94 6.97 -9.07
CA GLU A 28 20.94 6.09 -8.44
C GLU A 28 21.11 4.62 -8.82
N LEU A 29 21.61 4.35 -10.03
CA LEU A 29 21.86 2.98 -10.50
C LEU A 29 23.06 2.35 -9.81
N GLU A 30 24.09 3.14 -9.52
CA GLU A 30 25.35 2.72 -8.92
C GLU A 30 25.38 2.83 -7.40
N GLU A 31 24.50 3.64 -6.80
CA GLU A 31 24.41 3.81 -5.35
C GLU A 31 24.21 2.45 -4.66
N GLU A 32 25.27 1.98 -4.00
CA GLU A 32 25.28 0.75 -3.23
C GLU A 32 24.56 0.97 -1.90
N ASN A 33 23.72 0.03 -1.51
CA ASN A 33 23.14 0.00 -0.17
C ASN A 33 24.18 -0.45 0.88
N GLU A 34 23.75 -0.54 2.14
CA GLU A 34 24.59 -1.00 3.26
C GLU A 34 25.18 -2.42 3.08
N ASP A 35 24.62 -3.20 2.16
CA ASP A 35 25.00 -4.58 1.80
C ASP A 35 25.86 -4.63 0.52
N GLY A 36 26.22 -3.48 -0.08
CA GLY A 36 27.03 -3.40 -1.30
C GLY A 36 26.25 -3.70 -2.60
N VAL A 37 24.91 -3.65 -2.55
CA VAL A 37 24.04 -3.97 -3.68
C VAL A 37 23.42 -2.70 -4.24
N SER A 38 23.67 -2.45 -5.52
CA SER A 38 23.09 -1.34 -6.28
C SER A 38 21.88 -1.79 -7.11
N THR A 39 21.07 -0.82 -7.56
CA THR A 39 19.94 -1.10 -8.47
C THR A 39 20.41 -1.74 -9.78
N LEU A 40 21.56 -1.31 -10.29
CA LEU A 40 22.15 -1.90 -11.49
C LEU A 40 22.53 -3.36 -11.29
N PHE A 41 23.20 -3.69 -10.17
CA PHE A 41 23.55 -5.07 -9.84
C PHE A 41 22.30 -5.96 -9.79
N TYR A 42 21.23 -5.46 -9.17
CA TYR A 42 19.96 -6.16 -9.10
C TYR A 42 19.40 -6.47 -10.50
N LEU A 43 19.31 -5.46 -11.38
CA LEU A 43 18.78 -5.64 -12.73
C LEU A 43 19.62 -6.60 -13.57
N GLN A 44 20.95 -6.55 -13.46
CA GLN A 44 21.86 -7.49 -14.12
C GLN A 44 21.63 -8.94 -13.71
N LYS A 45 21.29 -9.19 -12.43
CA LYS A 45 21.04 -10.55 -11.93
C LYS A 45 19.66 -11.09 -12.28
N ILE A 46 18.66 -10.21 -12.44
CA ILE A 46 17.31 -10.63 -12.84
C ILE A 46 17.20 -10.81 -14.35
N TYR A 47 17.93 -10.02 -15.15
CA TYR A 47 17.87 -10.05 -16.61
C TYR A 47 19.25 -10.36 -17.23
N PRO A 48 19.87 -11.52 -16.92
CA PRO A 48 21.24 -11.81 -17.35
C PRO A 48 21.38 -11.88 -18.88
N ASP A 49 20.42 -12.50 -19.57
CA ASP A 49 20.45 -12.65 -21.02
C ASP A 49 20.26 -11.30 -21.73
N GLU A 50 19.32 -10.48 -21.23
CA GLU A 50 19.07 -9.15 -21.79
C GLU A 50 20.21 -8.17 -21.51
N TRP A 51 20.90 -8.34 -20.38
CA TRP A 51 22.10 -7.58 -20.05
C TRP A 51 23.24 -7.94 -21.00
N LYS A 52 23.48 -9.23 -21.26
CA LYS A 52 24.49 -9.67 -22.22
C LYS A 52 24.22 -9.12 -23.61
N ASN A 53 22.99 -9.25 -24.10
CA ASN A 53 22.58 -8.69 -25.40
C ASN A 53 22.69 -7.16 -25.46
N PHE A 54 22.53 -6.47 -24.31
CA PHE A 54 22.74 -5.03 -24.22
C PHE A 54 24.23 -4.70 -24.33
N GLN A 55 25.10 -5.39 -23.60
CA GLN A 55 26.55 -5.18 -23.69
C GLN A 55 27.07 -5.40 -25.12
N GLU A 56 26.64 -6.49 -25.78
CA GLU A 56 27.00 -6.79 -27.16
C GLU A 56 26.63 -5.63 -28.12
N ARG A 57 25.40 -5.08 -28.04
CA ARG A 57 24.99 -3.93 -28.87
C ARG A 57 25.77 -2.66 -28.56
N ILE A 58 26.03 -2.37 -27.29
CA ILE A 58 26.75 -1.15 -26.90
C ILE A 58 28.21 -1.18 -27.36
N GLU A 59 28.86 -2.34 -27.28
CA GLU A 59 30.23 -2.53 -27.74
C GLU A 59 30.36 -2.43 -29.27
N GLU A 60 29.31 -2.81 -30.01
CA GLU A 60 29.27 -2.75 -31.48
C GLU A 60 28.85 -1.36 -32.01
N GLU A 61 27.79 -0.77 -31.47
CA GLU A 61 27.15 0.45 -32.01
C GLU A 61 27.71 1.75 -31.44
N LEU A 62 28.21 1.76 -30.19
CA LEU A 62 28.54 2.98 -29.44
C LEU A 62 29.98 3.01 -28.91
N LYS A 63 30.88 2.23 -29.52
CA LYS A 63 32.24 1.96 -29.01
C LYS A 63 33.03 3.20 -28.57
N ASP A 64 32.90 4.31 -29.30
CA ASP A 64 33.70 5.53 -29.10
C ASP A 64 32.93 6.70 -28.44
N ASN A 65 31.69 6.51 -27.98
CA ASN A 65 30.88 7.59 -27.39
C ASN A 65 30.34 7.23 -26.00
N GLU A 66 31.12 7.56 -24.95
CA GLU A 66 30.77 7.26 -23.55
C GLU A 66 29.47 7.92 -23.08
N GLU A 67 29.15 9.13 -23.54
CA GLU A 67 27.91 9.83 -23.17
C GLU A 67 26.67 9.07 -23.67
N LEU A 68 26.72 8.56 -24.91
CA LEU A 68 25.66 7.72 -25.46
C LEU A 68 25.58 6.34 -24.77
N LYS A 69 26.71 5.78 -24.30
CA LYS A 69 26.69 4.55 -23.51
C LYS A 69 25.98 4.75 -22.18
N GLU A 70 26.27 5.85 -21.49
CA GLU A 70 25.60 6.21 -20.23
C GLU A 70 24.10 6.42 -20.45
N GLU A 71 23.70 7.16 -21.49
CA GLU A 71 22.29 7.36 -21.81
C GLU A 71 21.59 6.03 -22.12
N ALA A 72 22.21 5.16 -22.92
CA ALA A 72 21.67 3.85 -23.25
C ALA A 72 21.55 2.95 -22.00
N LEU A 73 22.49 3.03 -21.06
CA LEU A 73 22.40 2.32 -19.78
C LEU A 73 21.24 2.84 -18.92
N ARG A 74 21.09 4.17 -18.81
CA ARG A 74 19.96 4.80 -18.11
C ARG A 74 18.63 4.36 -18.70
N GLN A 75 18.51 4.33 -20.03
CA GLN A 75 17.31 3.86 -20.73
C GLN A 75 17.07 2.37 -20.49
N TRP A 76 18.08 1.53 -20.62
CA TRP A 76 17.98 0.08 -20.39
C TRP A 76 17.45 -0.21 -18.98
N ALA A 77 17.98 0.46 -17.96
CA ALA A 77 17.52 0.29 -16.59
C ALA A 77 16.10 0.84 -16.40
N SER A 78 15.81 2.03 -16.94
CA SER A 78 14.50 2.69 -16.80
C SER A 78 13.36 1.90 -17.45
N TYR A 79 13.63 1.22 -18.55
CA TYR A 79 12.67 0.30 -19.21
C TYR A 79 12.32 -0.94 -18.39
N ARG A 80 13.09 -1.26 -17.34
CA ARG A 80 12.84 -2.37 -16.41
C ARG A 80 12.33 -1.91 -15.05
N GLY A 81 12.36 -0.60 -14.79
CA GLY A 81 11.76 0.04 -13.61
C GLY A 81 10.31 0.47 -13.82
N GLN A 82 9.78 1.20 -12.83
CA GLN A 82 8.50 1.91 -12.87
C GLN A 82 8.75 3.40 -13.17
N THR A 83 9.12 3.72 -14.40
CA THR A 83 9.55 5.07 -14.83
C THR A 83 8.62 5.68 -15.88
N LEU A 84 8.59 7.03 -15.98
CA LEU A 84 7.83 7.73 -17.02
C LEU A 84 8.22 7.29 -18.42
N THR A 85 9.52 7.12 -18.64
CA THR A 85 10.08 6.71 -19.93
C THR A 85 9.54 5.36 -20.39
N ARG A 86 9.40 4.39 -19.47
CA ARG A 86 8.81 3.08 -19.80
C ARG A 86 7.36 3.22 -20.26
N THR A 87 6.53 3.93 -19.51
CA THR A 87 5.11 4.13 -19.84
C THR A 87 4.93 4.90 -21.14
N VAL A 88 5.71 5.96 -21.34
CA VAL A 88 5.66 6.74 -22.59
C VAL A 88 6.03 5.86 -23.78
N ARG A 89 7.13 5.11 -23.70
CA ARG A 89 7.51 4.16 -24.76
C ARG A 89 6.37 3.17 -25.04
N GLY A 90 5.79 2.59 -23.99
CA GLY A 90 4.70 1.63 -24.09
C GLY A 90 3.49 2.21 -24.82
N MET A 91 2.98 3.36 -24.37
CA MET A 91 1.81 3.99 -24.98
C MET A 91 2.08 4.49 -26.40
N MET A 92 3.32 4.87 -26.72
CA MET A 92 3.70 5.26 -28.08
C MET A 92 3.75 4.10 -29.07
N TYR A 93 3.64 2.84 -28.61
CA TYR A 93 3.38 1.72 -29.52
C TYR A 93 2.02 1.82 -30.21
N TYR A 94 1.03 2.52 -29.64
CA TYR A 94 -0.23 2.79 -30.37
C TYR A 94 0.01 3.58 -31.65
N ARG A 95 0.85 4.62 -31.61
CA ARG A 95 1.23 5.36 -32.82
C ARG A 95 1.93 4.44 -33.82
N LYS A 96 2.92 3.66 -33.36
CA LYS A 96 3.67 2.73 -34.23
C LYS A 96 2.76 1.68 -34.88
N ALA A 97 1.81 1.13 -34.11
CA ALA A 97 0.81 0.19 -34.62
C ALA A 97 -0.06 0.84 -35.68
N LEU A 98 -0.57 2.06 -35.44
CA LEU A 98 -1.37 2.79 -36.41
C LEU A 98 -0.61 3.13 -37.70
N VAL A 99 0.67 3.49 -37.62
CA VAL A 99 1.50 3.73 -38.81
C VAL A 99 1.64 2.44 -39.63
N LEU A 100 1.89 1.32 -38.96
CA LEU A 100 1.99 0.02 -39.63
C LEU A 100 0.65 -0.39 -40.25
N GLU A 101 -0.47 -0.20 -39.55
CA GLU A 101 -1.81 -0.48 -40.06
C GLU A 101 -2.16 0.40 -41.26
N ALA A 102 -1.86 1.70 -41.19
CA ALA A 102 -2.02 2.63 -42.30
C ALA A 102 -1.19 2.21 -43.52
N PHE A 103 0.06 1.80 -43.29
CA PHE A 103 0.92 1.27 -44.35
C PHE A 103 0.30 0.02 -44.99
N LEU A 104 -0.17 -0.94 -44.18
CA LEU A 104 -0.79 -2.16 -44.70
C LEU A 104 -2.09 -1.89 -45.48
N ASP A 105 -2.83 -0.82 -45.15
CA ASP A 105 -4.04 -0.42 -45.86
C ASP A 105 -3.77 0.34 -47.16
N MET A 106 -2.67 1.11 -47.22
CA MET A 106 -2.36 2.06 -48.30
C MET A 106 -1.30 1.56 -49.29
N ALA A 107 -0.40 0.66 -48.86
CA ALA A 107 0.72 0.18 -49.67
C ALA A 107 0.24 -0.67 -50.85
N LYS A 108 0.95 -0.55 -51.99
CA LYS A 108 0.72 -1.42 -53.16
C LYS A 108 1.28 -2.82 -52.89
N HIS A 109 0.92 -3.79 -53.72
CA HIS A 109 1.39 -5.17 -53.56
C HIS A 109 2.92 -5.28 -53.62
N GLU A 110 3.58 -4.50 -54.47
CA GLU A 110 5.04 -4.43 -54.60
C GLU A 110 5.69 -3.92 -53.32
N ASP A 111 5.19 -2.80 -52.78
CA ASP A 111 5.61 -2.19 -51.51
C ASP A 111 5.48 -3.15 -50.31
N LEU A 112 4.41 -3.96 -50.30
CA LEU A 112 4.16 -4.95 -49.25
C LEU A 112 5.17 -6.11 -49.29
N MET A 113 5.65 -6.49 -50.47
CA MET A 113 6.61 -7.57 -50.65
C MET A 113 8.03 -7.17 -50.25
N GLU A 114 8.40 -5.90 -50.42
CA GLU A 114 9.68 -5.35 -49.91
C GLU A 114 9.66 -5.14 -48.39
N GLY A 115 8.48 -4.86 -47.85
CA GLY A 115 8.23 -4.80 -46.41
C GLY A 115 8.60 -3.47 -45.74
N TYR A 116 7.95 -3.18 -44.62
CA TYR A 116 8.06 -1.90 -43.90
C TYR A 116 9.50 -1.48 -43.51
N LYS A 117 10.43 -2.44 -43.36
CA LYS A 117 11.84 -2.18 -43.00
C LYS A 117 12.77 -1.92 -44.18
N ALA A 118 12.34 -2.12 -45.43
CA ALA A 118 13.12 -1.74 -46.62
C ALA A 118 13.25 -0.21 -46.79
N ALA A 119 12.56 0.56 -45.95
CA ALA A 119 12.59 2.03 -45.89
C ALA A 119 13.98 2.66 -45.70
N GLY A 120 14.97 1.91 -45.20
CA GLY A 120 16.34 2.41 -45.03
C GLY A 120 17.20 2.35 -46.30
N SER A 121 16.78 1.61 -47.32
CA SER A 121 17.63 1.23 -48.47
C SER A 121 17.23 1.83 -49.82
N ILE A 122 16.09 2.54 -49.93
CA ILE A 122 15.56 2.99 -51.22
C ILE A 122 15.37 4.52 -51.22
N SER A 123 15.93 5.17 -52.23
CA SER A 123 15.89 6.64 -52.45
C SER A 123 14.58 7.13 -53.07
N ASP A 124 13.47 6.41 -52.93
CA ASP A 124 12.24 6.71 -53.68
C ASP A 124 11.40 7.82 -53.01
N GLU A 125 11.08 8.88 -53.75
CA GLU A 125 10.23 9.96 -53.25
C GLU A 125 8.80 9.48 -53.02
N GLU A 126 8.31 8.52 -53.79
CA GLU A 126 6.99 7.92 -53.62
C GLU A 126 6.87 7.19 -52.28
N TRP A 127 7.91 6.43 -51.89
CA TRP A 127 7.95 5.71 -50.62
C TRP A 127 7.98 6.67 -49.42
N LYS A 128 8.77 7.74 -49.50
CA LYS A 128 8.79 8.80 -48.46
C LYS A 128 7.42 9.49 -48.33
N SER A 129 6.74 9.74 -49.45
CA SER A 129 5.40 10.30 -49.46
C SER A 129 4.38 9.35 -48.81
N LEU A 130 4.43 8.05 -49.13
CA LEU A 130 3.56 7.04 -48.52
C LEU A 130 3.74 6.97 -47.00
N ILE A 131 4.99 6.91 -46.52
CA ILE A 131 5.27 6.92 -45.07
C ILE A 131 4.74 8.20 -44.43
N ALA A 132 4.99 9.36 -45.03
CA ALA A 132 4.50 10.64 -44.50
C ALA A 132 2.96 10.67 -44.40
N GLN A 133 2.24 10.08 -45.36
CA GLN A 133 0.79 9.93 -45.29
C GLN A 133 0.35 9.00 -44.16
N CYS A 134 1.03 7.86 -43.99
CA CYS A 134 0.75 6.91 -42.91
C CYS A 134 0.97 7.54 -41.52
N GLU A 135 2.06 8.30 -41.37
CA GLU A 135 2.36 9.05 -40.14
C GLU A 135 1.33 10.13 -39.87
N ALA A 136 0.91 10.88 -40.89
CA ALA A 136 -0.13 11.89 -40.76
C ALA A 136 -1.47 11.28 -40.32
N LEU A 137 -1.85 10.12 -40.88
CA LEU A 137 -3.05 9.40 -40.46
C LEU A 137 -2.94 8.95 -39.01
N ALA A 138 -1.82 8.36 -38.61
CA ALA A 138 -1.59 7.95 -37.23
C ALA A 138 -1.66 9.14 -36.25
N ASP A 139 -1.09 10.29 -36.60
CA ASP A 139 -1.10 11.50 -35.77
C ASP A 139 -2.48 12.18 -35.68
N MET A 140 -3.35 11.98 -36.68
CA MET A 140 -4.77 12.35 -36.55
C MET A 140 -5.49 11.42 -35.57
N LYS A 141 -5.28 10.10 -35.71
CA LYS A 141 -5.98 9.05 -34.96
C LYS A 141 -5.57 8.96 -33.51
N PHE A 142 -4.29 9.19 -33.20
CA PHE A 142 -3.73 9.03 -31.86
C PHE A 142 -2.81 10.19 -31.47
N ALA A 143 -2.93 10.61 -30.22
CA ALA A 143 -1.93 11.41 -29.54
C ALA A 143 -1.95 11.07 -28.06
N TYR A 144 -0.85 11.37 -27.39
CA TYR A 144 -0.65 11.00 -26.00
C TYR A 144 -0.41 12.26 -25.17
N VAL A 145 -1.21 12.46 -24.12
CA VAL A 145 -1.07 13.58 -23.20
C VAL A 145 -0.57 13.06 -21.86
N VAL A 146 0.59 13.55 -21.43
CA VAL A 146 1.07 13.32 -20.07
C VAL A 146 0.87 14.61 -19.29
N SER A 147 0.14 14.54 -18.18
CA SER A 147 -0.07 15.68 -17.29
C SER A 147 1.03 15.71 -16.23
N CYS A 148 2.09 16.46 -16.50
CA CYS A 148 3.26 16.58 -15.63
C CYS A 148 3.11 17.75 -14.67
N GLN A 149 2.58 17.47 -13.47
CA GLN A 149 2.19 18.51 -12.53
C GLN A 149 3.34 19.45 -12.10
N GLN A 150 4.56 18.93 -11.96
CA GLN A 150 5.73 19.71 -11.54
C GLN A 150 6.56 20.30 -12.70
N TYR A 151 6.24 19.99 -13.96
CA TYR A 151 7.10 20.35 -15.11
C TYR A 151 7.43 21.85 -15.18
N GLY A 152 6.45 22.73 -14.93
CA GLY A 152 6.69 24.18 -14.91
C GLY A 152 7.65 24.64 -13.79
N ASN A 153 7.63 23.98 -12.63
CA ASN A 153 8.55 24.26 -11.53
C ASN A 153 9.94 23.69 -11.81
N ASP A 154 10.00 22.44 -12.28
CA ASP A 154 11.23 21.73 -12.61
C ASP A 154 11.98 22.44 -13.73
N LYS A 155 11.26 22.95 -14.74
CA LYS A 155 11.80 23.76 -15.83
C LYS A 155 12.42 25.06 -15.31
N ARG A 156 11.68 25.82 -14.48
CA ARG A 156 12.18 27.07 -13.88
C ARG A 156 13.40 26.84 -12.97
N SER A 157 13.45 25.67 -12.32
CA SER A 157 14.52 25.28 -11.40
C SER A 157 15.67 24.54 -12.09
N ALA A 158 15.63 24.37 -13.42
CA ALA A 158 16.62 23.66 -14.21
C ALA A 158 16.92 22.23 -13.72
N LEU A 159 15.91 21.50 -13.24
CA LEU A 159 16.08 20.11 -12.77
C LEU A 159 16.19 19.14 -13.94
N SER A 160 16.94 18.04 -13.74
CA SER A 160 17.14 16.98 -14.74
C SER A 160 15.82 16.36 -15.23
N ASN A 161 14.81 16.25 -14.36
CA ASN A 161 13.49 15.73 -14.72
C ASN A 161 12.85 16.51 -15.88
N ALA A 162 13.01 17.85 -15.92
CA ALA A 162 12.46 18.66 -16.99
C ALA A 162 13.19 18.41 -18.33
N GLN A 163 14.51 18.21 -18.28
CA GLN A 163 15.33 17.88 -19.44
C GLN A 163 15.00 16.49 -19.98
N ASP A 164 14.84 15.50 -19.09
CA ASP A 164 14.44 14.14 -19.45
C ASP A 164 13.04 14.12 -20.08
N ILE A 165 12.07 14.90 -19.57
CA ILE A 165 10.73 15.05 -20.16
C ILE A 165 10.80 15.71 -21.54
N LEU A 166 11.64 16.73 -21.70
CA LEU A 166 11.84 17.39 -22.99
C LEU A 166 12.43 16.41 -24.02
N GLN A 167 13.40 15.59 -23.62
CA GLN A 167 13.97 14.54 -24.45
C GLN A 167 12.90 13.51 -24.87
N LEU A 168 11.99 13.13 -23.96
CA LEU A 168 10.85 12.27 -24.32
C LEU A 168 9.94 12.91 -25.38
N MET A 169 9.65 14.21 -25.27
CA MET A 169 8.86 14.92 -26.29
C MET A 169 9.59 15.01 -27.64
N ARG A 170 10.93 15.08 -27.63
CA ARG A 170 11.75 15.05 -28.86
C ARG A 170 11.71 13.67 -29.52
N THR A 171 11.83 12.60 -28.72
CA THR A 171 11.80 11.22 -29.20
C THR A 171 10.42 10.79 -29.72
N TYR A 172 9.35 11.34 -29.15
CA TYR A 172 7.97 10.95 -29.47
C TYR A 172 7.14 12.14 -29.97
N PRO A 173 7.05 12.38 -31.29
CA PRO A 173 6.39 13.56 -31.86
C PRO A 173 4.90 13.73 -31.54
N SER A 174 4.16 12.66 -31.21
CA SER A 174 2.74 12.71 -30.81
C SER A 174 2.53 12.88 -29.30
N LEU A 175 3.62 12.91 -28.51
CA LEU A 175 3.57 13.19 -27.08
C LEU A 175 3.34 14.69 -26.85
N ARG A 176 2.45 15.01 -25.92
CA ARG A 176 2.18 16.36 -25.44
C ARG A 176 2.27 16.37 -23.93
N VAL A 177 2.81 17.44 -23.36
CA VAL A 177 2.91 17.60 -21.91
C VAL A 177 1.95 18.70 -21.47
N ALA A 178 1.06 18.37 -20.54
CA ALA A 178 0.20 19.33 -19.86
C ALA A 178 0.74 19.60 -18.45
N TYR A 179 0.61 20.82 -17.95
CA TYR A 179 0.97 21.16 -16.56
C TYR A 179 0.18 22.38 -16.07
N ILE A 180 0.16 22.57 -14.75
CA ILE A 180 -0.40 23.78 -14.13
C ILE A 180 0.72 24.80 -13.98
N ASP A 181 0.60 25.91 -14.70
CA ASP A 181 1.51 27.04 -14.63
C ASP A 181 1.01 28.06 -13.61
N VAL A 182 1.84 28.38 -12.61
CA VAL A 182 1.55 29.32 -11.53
C VAL A 182 2.43 30.55 -11.71
N VAL A 183 1.79 31.66 -12.01
CA VAL A 183 2.45 32.95 -12.29
C VAL A 183 1.86 34.06 -11.41
N GLU A 184 2.68 35.04 -11.10
CA GLU A 184 2.26 36.26 -10.44
C GLU A 184 1.86 37.28 -11.51
N ASP A 185 0.56 37.51 -11.68
CA ASP A 185 0.03 38.48 -12.63
C ASP A 185 -0.20 39.83 -11.92
N ARG A 186 0.09 40.94 -12.62
CA ARG A 186 -0.23 42.29 -12.14
C ARG A 186 -1.66 42.64 -12.53
N VAL A 187 -2.54 42.84 -11.55
CA VAL A 187 -3.89 43.37 -11.73
C VAL A 187 -3.88 44.84 -11.31
N GLY A 188 -3.82 45.75 -12.29
CA GLY A 188 -3.65 47.19 -12.06
C GLY A 188 -2.23 47.60 -11.63
N GLU A 189 -2.05 48.83 -11.17
CA GLU A 189 -0.73 49.38 -10.82
C GLU A 189 -0.18 48.93 -9.45
N LYS A 190 -0.99 48.29 -8.58
CA LYS A 190 -0.61 48.04 -7.17
C LYS A 190 -0.91 46.64 -6.61
N GLN A 191 -1.53 45.73 -7.37
CA GLN A 191 -1.90 44.40 -6.84
C GLN A 191 -1.27 43.28 -7.68
N ILE A 192 -0.50 42.43 -7.00
CA ILE A 192 0.03 41.17 -7.55
C ILE A 192 -0.94 40.07 -7.11
N GLU A 193 -1.56 39.39 -8.07
CA GLU A 193 -2.41 38.23 -7.81
C GLU A 193 -1.79 36.98 -8.45
N THR A 194 -1.83 35.86 -7.72
CA THR A 194 -1.41 34.57 -8.26
C THR A 194 -2.45 34.06 -9.25
N ALA A 195 -2.06 33.93 -10.51
CA ALA A 195 -2.87 33.35 -11.56
C ALA A 195 -2.42 31.92 -11.86
N TYR A 196 -3.40 31.06 -12.15
CA TYR A 196 -3.21 29.65 -12.45
C TYR A 196 -3.63 29.40 -13.90
N TYR A 197 -2.80 28.70 -14.67
CA TYR A 197 -3.07 28.35 -16.05
C TYR A 197 -2.91 26.85 -16.28
N SER A 198 -3.84 26.23 -17.01
CA SER A 198 -3.61 24.91 -17.60
C SER A 198 -2.90 25.11 -18.93
N THR A 199 -1.69 24.56 -19.06
CA THR A 199 -0.79 24.81 -20.20
C THR A 199 -0.49 23.50 -20.91
N LEU A 200 -0.53 23.50 -22.24
CA LEU A 200 -0.11 22.38 -23.08
C LEU A 200 1.12 22.77 -23.91
N VAL A 201 2.15 21.94 -23.88
CA VAL A 201 3.39 22.13 -24.64
C VAL A 201 3.70 20.95 -25.57
N LYS A 202 4.49 21.23 -26.61
CA LYS A 202 5.16 20.26 -27.49
C LYS A 202 6.58 20.72 -27.78
N VAL A 203 7.44 19.85 -28.29
CA VAL A 203 8.74 20.26 -28.85
C VAL A 203 8.55 20.89 -30.24
N ALA A 204 9.23 22.02 -30.49
CA ALA A 204 9.38 22.62 -31.80
C ALA A 204 10.52 21.93 -32.56
N LEU A 205 10.19 21.17 -33.60
CA LEU A 205 11.17 20.56 -34.50
C LEU A 205 11.53 21.55 -35.62
N ASN A 206 12.34 22.57 -35.32
CA ASN A 206 12.91 23.41 -36.39
C ASN A 206 14.19 22.76 -36.94
N LYS A 207 14.30 22.69 -38.27
CA LYS A 207 15.43 22.05 -39.00
C LYS A 207 16.82 22.64 -38.70
N ASP A 208 16.90 23.84 -38.11
CA ASP A 208 18.19 24.54 -37.85
C ASP A 208 18.75 24.32 -36.42
N SER A 209 18.13 23.43 -35.65
CA SER A 209 18.43 23.24 -34.22
C SER A 209 19.62 22.29 -33.92
N GLU A 210 20.47 22.02 -34.91
CA GLU A 210 21.78 21.36 -34.70
C GLU A 210 22.84 22.34 -34.15
N SER A 211 22.50 23.63 -34.03
CA SER A 211 23.37 24.63 -33.41
C SER A 211 23.18 24.68 -31.89
N ALA A 212 24.29 24.52 -31.16
CA ALA A 212 24.42 24.37 -29.71
C ALA A 212 23.92 25.57 -28.86
N GLY A 213 22.61 25.83 -28.85
CA GLY A 213 21.94 26.70 -27.88
C GLY A 213 21.40 25.90 -26.68
N PRO A 214 21.21 26.54 -25.50
CA PRO A 214 20.73 25.84 -24.31
C PRO A 214 19.36 25.19 -24.57
N VAL A 215 19.30 23.89 -24.30
CA VAL A 215 18.17 22.95 -24.49
C VAL A 215 16.84 23.43 -23.88
N GLN A 216 16.84 24.45 -23.01
CA GLN A 216 15.67 24.94 -22.26
C GLN A 216 14.57 25.66 -23.08
N ASN A 217 14.80 26.01 -24.35
CA ASN A 217 13.84 26.78 -25.18
C ASN A 217 13.19 25.99 -26.32
N LEU A 218 13.31 24.66 -26.35
CA LEU A 218 12.74 23.83 -27.42
C LEU A 218 11.25 23.51 -27.24
N ASP A 219 10.67 23.74 -26.06
CA ASP A 219 9.25 23.51 -25.81
C ASP A 219 8.40 24.74 -26.17
N GLN A 220 7.46 24.52 -27.09
CA GLN A 220 6.49 25.48 -27.56
C GLN A 220 5.17 25.32 -26.81
N VAL A 221 4.67 26.41 -26.22
CA VAL A 221 3.31 26.48 -25.67
C VAL A 221 2.30 26.48 -26.81
N ILE A 222 1.41 25.50 -26.82
CA ILE A 222 0.31 25.38 -27.80
C ILE A 222 -0.94 26.08 -27.27
N TYR A 223 -1.31 25.77 -26.04
CA TYR A 223 -2.49 26.33 -25.38
C TYR A 223 -2.12 26.73 -23.96
N ARG A 224 -2.71 27.83 -23.50
CA ARG A 224 -2.61 28.32 -22.13
C ARG A 224 -3.97 28.87 -21.72
N ILE A 225 -4.63 28.17 -20.79
CA ILE A 225 -6.02 28.45 -20.40
C ILE A 225 -6.03 28.88 -18.94
N LYS A 226 -6.53 30.09 -18.67
CA LYS A 226 -6.64 30.60 -17.30
C LYS A 226 -7.66 29.79 -16.50
N LEU A 227 -7.25 29.33 -15.32
CA LEU A 227 -8.07 28.59 -14.37
C LEU A 227 -8.74 29.55 -13.38
N PRO A 228 -9.92 29.19 -12.83
CA PRO A 228 -10.66 30.05 -11.90
C PRO A 228 -10.00 30.19 -10.52
N GLY A 229 -8.94 29.42 -10.23
CA GLY A 229 -8.26 29.41 -8.95
C GLY A 229 -7.23 28.27 -8.86
N PRO A 230 -6.74 27.95 -7.65
CA PRO A 230 -5.79 26.86 -7.45
C PRO A 230 -6.42 25.53 -7.89
N ALA A 231 -5.78 24.85 -8.85
CA ALA A 231 -6.35 23.63 -9.42
C ALA A 231 -6.25 22.41 -8.51
N ILE A 232 -5.27 22.36 -7.61
CA ILE A 232 -5.01 21.20 -6.73
C ILE A 232 -5.78 21.39 -5.43
N LEU A 233 -6.89 20.64 -5.27
CA LEU A 233 -7.80 20.77 -4.13
C LEU A 233 -7.62 19.64 -3.10
N GLY A 234 -7.35 18.42 -3.56
CA GLY A 234 -7.12 17.24 -2.73
C GLY A 234 -5.79 16.54 -3.04
N GLU A 235 -5.88 15.28 -3.45
CA GLU A 235 -4.74 14.35 -3.58
C GLU A 235 -3.85 14.59 -4.80
N GLY A 236 -4.27 15.45 -5.73
CA GLY A 236 -3.49 15.84 -6.90
C GLY A 236 -3.79 15.00 -8.13
N LYS A 237 -3.82 13.65 -8.04
CA LYS A 237 -4.11 12.77 -9.21
C LYS A 237 -5.42 13.14 -9.94
N PRO A 238 -6.59 13.27 -9.28
CA PRO A 238 -7.82 13.59 -9.99
C PRO A 238 -7.80 15.00 -10.59
N GLU A 239 -7.23 15.99 -9.90
CA GLU A 239 -7.08 17.34 -10.41
C GLU A 239 -6.13 17.38 -11.63
N ASN A 240 -5.04 16.61 -11.59
CA ASN A 240 -4.06 16.46 -12.65
C ASN A 240 -4.70 15.89 -13.94
N GLN A 241 -5.56 14.88 -13.80
CA GLN A 241 -6.32 14.34 -14.95
C GLN A 241 -7.35 15.35 -15.47
N ASN A 242 -8.10 15.98 -14.57
CA ASN A 242 -9.22 16.84 -14.96
C ASN A 242 -8.78 18.17 -15.58
N HIS A 243 -7.64 18.76 -15.21
CA HIS A 243 -7.17 19.96 -15.91
C HIS A 243 -6.60 19.64 -17.30
N ALA A 244 -6.09 18.41 -17.51
CA ALA A 244 -5.48 17.98 -18.76
C ALA A 244 -6.49 17.40 -19.76
N ILE A 245 -7.65 16.92 -19.32
CA ILE A 245 -8.69 16.31 -20.18
C ILE A 245 -9.12 17.26 -21.32
N ILE A 246 -9.10 18.58 -21.10
CA ILE A 246 -9.45 19.58 -22.11
C ILE A 246 -8.48 19.63 -23.29
N PHE A 247 -7.27 19.07 -23.15
CA PHE A 247 -6.28 18.98 -24.23
C PHE A 247 -6.38 17.67 -25.03
N THR A 248 -7.13 16.70 -24.53
CA THR A 248 -7.48 15.48 -25.27
C THR A 248 -8.51 15.80 -26.36
N ARG A 249 -8.46 15.08 -27.49
CA ARG A 249 -9.36 15.19 -28.65
C ARG A 249 -9.81 13.79 -29.06
N GLY A 250 -10.76 13.66 -29.99
CA GLY A 250 -11.32 12.37 -30.37
C GLY A 250 -12.43 11.87 -29.45
N GLU A 251 -12.90 10.66 -29.73
CA GLU A 251 -14.08 10.04 -29.12
C GLU A 251 -13.69 9.15 -27.92
N GLY A 252 -12.60 8.39 -28.06
CA GLY A 252 -12.06 7.56 -26.99
C GLY A 252 -11.01 8.28 -26.13
N LEU A 253 -11.05 8.07 -24.83
CA LEU A 253 -10.00 8.50 -23.90
C LEU A 253 -9.57 7.33 -23.02
N GLN A 254 -8.41 6.76 -23.31
CA GLN A 254 -7.77 5.77 -22.44
C GLN A 254 -7.06 6.50 -21.31
N THR A 255 -7.39 6.13 -20.08
CA THR A 255 -6.68 6.65 -18.92
C THR A 255 -5.58 5.65 -18.56
N ILE A 256 -4.37 6.13 -18.26
CA ILE A 256 -3.19 5.27 -18.01
C ILE A 256 -2.47 5.74 -16.75
N ASP A 257 -2.16 4.81 -15.84
CA ASP A 257 -1.38 5.09 -14.63
C ASP A 257 0.11 5.25 -14.96
N MET A 258 0.81 6.04 -14.14
CA MET A 258 2.26 6.25 -14.27
C MET A 258 3.12 5.04 -13.86
N ASN A 259 2.64 3.82 -13.99
CA ASN A 259 3.49 2.64 -13.87
C ASN A 259 3.03 1.53 -14.80
N GLN A 260 2.23 1.90 -15.80
CA GLN A 260 1.73 0.99 -16.79
C GLN A 260 2.64 0.96 -18.01
N ASP A 261 2.66 -0.17 -18.71
CA ASP A 261 3.43 -0.40 -19.93
C ASP A 261 2.50 -1.02 -20.96
N ASN A 262 2.81 -0.84 -22.24
CA ASN A 262 2.06 -1.50 -23.30
C ASN A 262 3.04 -2.16 -24.26
N TYR A 263 2.55 -3.13 -25.03
CA TYR A 263 3.34 -3.88 -25.98
C TYR A 263 2.83 -3.66 -27.39
N MET A 264 3.71 -3.86 -28.38
CA MET A 264 3.38 -3.59 -29.78
C MET A 264 2.24 -4.51 -30.27
N GLU A 265 2.27 -5.77 -29.88
CA GLU A 265 1.24 -6.77 -30.18
C GLU A 265 -0.12 -6.45 -29.57
N GLU A 266 -0.15 -5.82 -28.40
CA GLU A 266 -1.37 -5.38 -27.73
C GLU A 266 -1.91 -4.09 -28.37
N ALA A 267 -1.01 -3.20 -28.80
CA ALA A 267 -1.36 -1.96 -29.49
C ALA A 267 -2.12 -2.20 -30.81
N LEU A 268 -1.76 -3.24 -31.58
CA LEU A 268 -2.45 -3.65 -32.82
C LEU A 268 -3.92 -4.09 -32.60
N LYS A 269 -4.27 -4.47 -31.37
CA LYS A 269 -5.63 -4.95 -31.04
C LYS A 269 -6.55 -3.82 -30.60
N MET A 270 -6.03 -2.61 -30.39
CA MET A 270 -6.80 -1.46 -29.91
C MET A 270 -8.00 -1.12 -30.81
N ARG A 271 -7.87 -1.31 -32.11
CA ARG A 271 -8.96 -1.10 -33.09
C ARG A 271 -10.18 -1.99 -32.83
N ASN A 272 -9.95 -3.20 -32.32
CA ASN A 272 -11.03 -4.15 -32.00
C ASN A 272 -11.74 -3.70 -30.72
N LEU A 273 -10.96 -3.32 -29.71
CA LEU A 273 -11.50 -2.79 -28.45
C LEU A 273 -12.37 -1.56 -28.69
N LEU A 274 -11.90 -0.58 -29.47
CA LEU A 274 -12.64 0.67 -29.69
C LEU A 274 -13.99 0.47 -30.41
N GLN A 275 -14.15 -0.60 -31.21
CA GLN A 275 -15.42 -0.91 -31.86
C GLN A 275 -16.53 -1.28 -30.87
N GLU A 276 -16.16 -1.73 -29.67
CA GLU A 276 -17.14 -2.08 -28.63
C GLU A 276 -17.98 -0.88 -28.19
N PHE A 277 -17.51 0.36 -28.40
CA PHE A 277 -18.35 1.55 -28.18
C PHE A 277 -19.58 1.61 -29.10
N LEU A 278 -19.53 0.97 -30.28
CA LEU A 278 -20.66 0.95 -31.22
C LEU A 278 -21.60 -0.24 -30.98
N THR A 279 -21.12 -1.29 -30.34
CA THR A 279 -21.90 -2.50 -30.07
C THR A 279 -22.83 -2.28 -28.88
N GLU A 280 -24.10 -2.63 -29.03
CA GLU A 280 -25.03 -2.63 -27.90
C GLU A 280 -24.77 -3.84 -26.99
N ASP A 281 -24.17 -3.63 -25.81
CA ASP A 281 -24.04 -4.65 -24.78
C ASP A 281 -25.21 -4.56 -23.77
N GLY A 282 -26.30 -5.24 -24.12
CA GLY A 282 -27.55 -5.24 -23.35
C GLY A 282 -28.54 -4.21 -23.88
N ILE A 283 -28.71 -3.08 -23.18
CA ILE A 283 -29.71 -2.05 -23.53
C ILE A 283 -29.05 -0.79 -24.14
N ARG A 284 -27.75 -0.57 -23.90
CA ARG A 284 -27.04 0.66 -24.30
C ARG A 284 -25.61 0.38 -24.70
N GLN A 285 -25.10 1.23 -25.57
CA GLN A 285 -23.69 1.30 -25.89
C GLN A 285 -22.83 1.55 -24.63
N PRO A 286 -21.63 0.95 -24.54
CA PRO A 286 -20.69 1.20 -23.45
C PRO A 286 -20.29 2.67 -23.39
N SER A 287 -20.10 3.13 -22.16
CA SER A 287 -19.49 4.44 -21.88
C SER A 287 -18.07 4.30 -21.32
N ILE A 288 -17.75 3.11 -20.79
CA ILE A 288 -16.42 2.74 -20.31
C ILE A 288 -16.17 1.29 -20.75
N LEU A 289 -15.08 1.09 -21.48
CA LEU A 289 -14.57 -0.22 -21.87
C LEU A 289 -13.48 -0.63 -20.88
N GLY A 290 -13.77 -1.67 -20.11
CA GLY A 290 -12.84 -2.24 -19.16
C GLY A 290 -11.75 -3.06 -19.83
N VAL A 291 -10.50 -2.87 -19.40
CA VAL A 291 -9.34 -3.58 -19.95
C VAL A 291 -8.61 -4.34 -18.84
N ARG A 292 -8.05 -5.50 -19.19
CA ARG A 292 -7.25 -6.33 -18.28
C ARG A 292 -5.87 -5.74 -18.04
N GLU A 293 -5.34 -5.93 -16.84
CA GLU A 293 -3.95 -5.64 -16.49
C GLU A 293 -3.14 -6.94 -16.32
N HIS A 294 -1.84 -6.91 -16.60
CA HIS A 294 -0.92 -7.96 -16.18
C HIS A 294 0.25 -7.39 -15.36
N ILE A 295 0.58 -8.05 -14.26
CA ILE A 295 1.58 -7.53 -13.31
C ILE A 295 2.97 -8.04 -13.70
N PHE A 296 3.78 -7.18 -14.32
CA PHE A 296 5.11 -7.58 -14.79
C PHE A 296 6.17 -7.66 -13.67
N THR A 297 5.86 -7.23 -12.45
CA THR A 297 6.75 -7.34 -11.29
C THR A 297 6.53 -8.62 -10.48
N GLY A 298 5.58 -9.49 -10.87
CA GLY A 298 5.18 -10.67 -10.09
C GLY A 298 6.27 -11.73 -9.88
N SER A 299 7.31 -11.77 -10.72
CA SER A 299 8.42 -12.74 -10.62
C SER A 299 9.55 -12.31 -9.69
N VAL A 300 9.48 -11.10 -9.12
CA VAL A 300 10.56 -10.50 -8.34
C VAL A 300 10.72 -11.11 -6.95
N SER A 301 9.62 -11.33 -6.24
CA SER A 301 9.60 -11.82 -4.86
C SER A 301 8.34 -12.67 -4.62
N SER A 302 8.33 -13.47 -3.54
CA SER A 302 7.14 -14.24 -3.17
C SER A 302 5.94 -13.34 -2.86
N LEU A 303 6.15 -12.18 -2.21
CA LEU A 303 5.10 -11.18 -1.99
C LEU A 303 4.54 -10.63 -3.30
N ALA A 304 5.41 -10.30 -4.25
CA ALA A 304 5.00 -9.82 -5.57
C ALA A 304 4.19 -10.90 -6.30
N TRP A 305 4.58 -12.16 -6.16
CA TRP A 305 3.88 -13.29 -6.75
C TRP A 305 2.48 -13.49 -6.14
N PHE A 306 2.34 -13.40 -4.81
CA PHE A 306 1.03 -13.50 -4.14
C PHE A 306 0.07 -12.40 -4.60
N MET A 307 0.56 -11.16 -4.63
CA MET A 307 -0.23 -10.01 -5.08
C MET A 307 -0.56 -10.12 -6.57
N SER A 308 0.39 -10.53 -7.40
CA SER A 308 0.18 -10.74 -8.83
C SER A 308 -0.94 -11.76 -9.07
N ASN A 309 -0.94 -12.91 -8.38
CA ASN A 309 -1.98 -13.93 -8.56
C ASN A 309 -3.35 -13.46 -8.03
N GLN A 310 -3.38 -12.72 -6.92
CA GLN A 310 -4.63 -12.14 -6.41
C GLN A 310 -5.21 -11.11 -7.37
N GLU A 311 -4.38 -10.20 -7.88
CA GLU A 311 -4.81 -9.19 -8.84
C GLU A 311 -5.22 -9.82 -10.17
N HIS A 312 -4.47 -10.81 -10.66
CA HIS A 312 -4.80 -11.56 -11.87
C HIS A 312 -6.20 -12.14 -11.81
N SER A 313 -6.58 -12.80 -10.70
CA SER A 313 -7.94 -13.31 -10.50
C SER A 313 -9.00 -12.20 -10.47
N PHE A 314 -8.67 -11.04 -9.89
CA PHE A 314 -9.59 -9.91 -9.87
C PHE A 314 -9.80 -9.30 -11.26
N VAL A 315 -8.73 -9.06 -12.03
CA VAL A 315 -8.78 -8.38 -13.34
C VAL A 315 -9.27 -9.27 -14.47
N THR A 316 -9.44 -10.58 -14.25
CA THR A 316 -10.03 -11.53 -15.20
C THR A 316 -11.42 -12.01 -14.74
N ILE A 317 -11.52 -13.19 -14.14
CA ILE A 317 -12.79 -13.83 -13.72
C ILE A 317 -13.62 -12.91 -12.83
N GLY A 318 -12.98 -12.11 -11.96
CA GLY A 318 -13.65 -11.07 -11.17
C GLY A 318 -14.33 -10.01 -12.04
N GLN A 319 -13.57 -9.34 -12.91
CA GLN A 319 -14.11 -8.30 -13.81
C GLN A 319 -15.14 -8.86 -14.80
N ARG A 320 -14.93 -10.07 -15.35
CA ARG A 320 -15.91 -10.77 -16.20
C ARG A 320 -17.26 -10.88 -15.49
N LEU A 321 -17.26 -11.42 -14.27
CA LEU A 321 -18.48 -11.62 -13.50
C LEU A 321 -19.15 -10.28 -13.13
N LEU A 322 -18.37 -9.28 -12.74
CA LEU A 322 -18.86 -7.93 -12.43
C LEU A 322 -19.51 -7.26 -13.64
N ALA A 323 -18.95 -7.45 -14.84
CA ALA A 323 -19.49 -6.90 -16.07
C ALA A 323 -20.74 -7.67 -16.55
N ASN A 324 -20.69 -9.00 -16.55
CA ASN A 324 -21.77 -9.87 -17.00
C ASN A 324 -21.75 -11.21 -16.24
N PRO A 325 -22.83 -11.62 -15.55
CA PRO A 325 -24.18 -11.06 -15.56
C PRO A 325 -24.47 -9.99 -14.50
N LEU A 326 -23.53 -9.70 -13.59
CA LEU A 326 -23.88 -8.87 -12.42
C LEU A 326 -24.12 -7.40 -12.76
N LYS A 327 -23.57 -6.88 -13.87
CA LYS A 327 -23.72 -5.50 -14.35
C LYS A 327 -23.47 -4.46 -13.23
N VAL A 328 -22.45 -4.72 -12.40
CA VAL A 328 -21.96 -3.84 -11.32
C VAL A 328 -20.44 -3.60 -11.42
N ARG A 329 -19.89 -3.76 -12.62
CA ARG A 329 -18.54 -3.30 -12.93
C ARG A 329 -18.51 -1.78 -12.90
N PHE A 330 -17.47 -1.23 -12.27
CA PHE A 330 -17.13 0.18 -12.30
C PHE A 330 -15.71 0.39 -12.85
N HIS A 331 -15.25 1.64 -12.88
CA HIS A 331 -13.87 1.95 -13.23
C HIS A 331 -12.96 1.68 -12.02
N TYR A 332 -12.18 0.60 -12.04
CA TYR A 332 -11.29 0.22 -10.92
C TYR A 332 -9.87 0.78 -11.07
N GLY A 333 -9.76 1.97 -11.68
CA GLY A 333 -8.50 2.56 -12.11
C GLY A 333 -8.17 2.23 -13.56
N HIS A 334 -7.01 2.69 -13.98
CA HIS A 334 -6.43 2.51 -15.30
C HIS A 334 -6.29 1.00 -15.63
N PRO A 335 -6.45 0.55 -16.88
CA PRO A 335 -6.26 1.24 -18.15
C PRO A 335 -7.55 1.36 -19.02
N ASP A 336 -8.70 1.55 -18.38
CA ASP A 336 -9.98 1.62 -19.10
C ASP A 336 -10.03 2.73 -20.17
N VAL A 337 -10.86 2.51 -21.19
CA VAL A 337 -11.15 3.48 -22.25
C VAL A 337 -12.53 4.08 -22.02
N PHE A 338 -12.61 5.41 -22.00
CA PHE A 338 -13.85 6.16 -21.78
C PHE A 338 -14.40 6.70 -23.10
N ASP A 339 -15.72 6.72 -23.23
CA ASP A 339 -16.40 7.67 -24.12
C ASP A 339 -16.14 9.07 -23.56
N ARG A 340 -15.24 9.78 -24.23
CA ARG A 340 -14.78 11.10 -23.82
C ARG A 340 -15.92 12.12 -23.83
N LEU A 341 -16.80 12.08 -24.82
CA LEU A 341 -17.89 13.06 -24.97
C LEU A 341 -18.90 12.91 -23.84
N PHE A 342 -19.21 11.67 -23.46
CA PHE A 342 -20.07 11.38 -22.33
C PHE A 342 -19.49 11.93 -21.02
N HIS A 343 -18.21 11.68 -20.75
CA HIS A 343 -17.57 11.98 -19.46
C HIS A 343 -17.14 13.44 -19.31
N LEU A 344 -16.73 14.11 -20.39
CA LEU A 344 -16.31 15.52 -20.38
C LEU A 344 -17.41 16.44 -19.81
N THR A 345 -18.67 16.14 -20.10
CA THR A 345 -19.83 16.92 -19.66
C THR A 345 -20.41 16.45 -18.31
N ARG A 346 -19.84 15.40 -17.71
CA ARG A 346 -20.41 14.72 -16.52
C ARG A 346 -19.48 14.66 -15.33
N GLY A 347 -18.38 15.40 -15.32
CA GLY A 347 -17.46 15.45 -14.17
C GLY A 347 -16.13 14.74 -14.38
N GLY A 348 -15.79 14.42 -15.64
CA GLY A 348 -14.46 13.93 -16.01
C GLY A 348 -14.28 12.44 -15.80
N VAL A 349 -13.01 12.03 -15.70
CA VAL A 349 -12.58 10.62 -15.57
C VAL A 349 -12.22 10.24 -14.14
N SER A 350 -12.23 11.19 -13.21
CA SER A 350 -11.97 10.98 -11.80
C SER A 350 -12.59 12.09 -10.95
N LYS A 351 -12.96 11.77 -9.72
CA LYS A 351 -13.64 12.71 -8.83
C LYS A 351 -12.62 13.50 -8.00
N ALA A 352 -12.47 14.78 -8.31
CA ALA A 352 -11.63 15.70 -7.55
C ALA A 352 -12.38 16.28 -6.34
N SER A 353 -11.80 16.14 -5.15
CA SER A 353 -12.36 16.69 -3.92
C SER A 353 -11.31 16.79 -2.82
N ARG A 354 -11.48 17.80 -1.97
CA ARG A 354 -10.60 18.04 -0.83
C ARG A 354 -10.88 17.00 0.26
N SER A 355 -9.91 16.12 0.55
CA SER A 355 -9.92 15.19 1.70
C SER A 355 -11.04 14.13 1.77
N ILE A 356 -11.85 14.01 0.71
CA ILE A 356 -12.90 13.00 0.56
C ILE A 356 -12.76 12.45 -0.87
N ASN A 357 -12.96 11.15 -1.09
CA ASN A 357 -12.77 10.44 -2.38
C ASN A 357 -11.31 10.03 -2.71
N LEU A 358 -10.59 9.44 -1.76
CA LEU A 358 -9.24 8.87 -1.90
C LEU A 358 -9.13 7.77 -2.98
N SER A 359 -10.23 7.06 -3.27
CA SER A 359 -10.36 6.17 -4.43
C SER A 359 -11.11 6.89 -5.54
N GLU A 360 -10.49 7.91 -6.12
CA GLU A 360 -11.09 8.86 -7.06
C GLU A 360 -11.65 8.21 -8.34
N ASP A 361 -10.97 7.16 -8.83
CA ASP A 361 -11.25 6.51 -10.10
C ASP A 361 -12.63 5.83 -10.09
N ILE A 362 -12.97 5.12 -9.01
CA ILE A 362 -14.24 4.36 -8.92
C ILE A 362 -15.47 5.25 -8.95
N PHE A 363 -15.35 6.51 -8.51
CA PHE A 363 -16.45 7.47 -8.57
C PHE A 363 -16.79 7.87 -10.00
N ALA A 364 -15.85 7.79 -10.95
CA ALA A 364 -16.17 7.96 -12.37
C ALA A 364 -17.07 6.81 -12.86
N GLY A 365 -16.80 5.57 -12.43
CA GLY A 365 -17.67 4.42 -12.66
C GLY A 365 -19.06 4.58 -12.05
N PHE A 366 -19.15 4.99 -10.78
CA PHE A 366 -20.44 5.26 -10.12
C PHE A 366 -21.25 6.32 -10.87
N ASN A 367 -20.60 7.42 -11.24
CA ASN A 367 -21.26 8.51 -11.94
C ASN A 367 -21.71 8.09 -13.35
N SER A 368 -20.88 7.33 -14.07
CA SER A 368 -21.28 6.73 -15.35
C SER A 368 -22.57 5.93 -15.19
N THR A 369 -22.62 4.97 -14.26
CA THR A 369 -23.81 4.16 -14.01
C THR A 369 -25.02 4.98 -13.57
N LEU A 370 -24.84 5.97 -12.66
CA LEU A 370 -25.91 6.84 -12.19
C LEU A 370 -26.51 7.72 -13.30
N ARG A 371 -25.70 8.05 -14.31
CA ARG A 371 -26.10 8.81 -15.52
C ARG A 371 -26.60 7.91 -16.65
N GLY A 372 -26.72 6.60 -16.39
CA GLY A 372 -27.23 5.61 -17.34
C GLY A 372 -26.21 5.17 -18.38
N GLY A 373 -24.92 5.37 -18.13
CA GLY A 373 -23.83 4.75 -18.87
C GLY A 373 -23.70 3.26 -18.55
N ASN A 374 -23.18 2.51 -19.51
CA ASN A 374 -22.88 1.08 -19.38
C ASN A 374 -21.36 0.89 -19.26
N VAL A 375 -20.93 -0.06 -18.43
CA VAL A 375 -19.52 -0.29 -18.10
C VAL A 375 -19.22 -1.77 -18.35
N THR A 376 -18.47 -2.05 -19.41
CA THR A 376 -18.20 -3.41 -19.91
C THR A 376 -16.76 -3.83 -19.63
N HIS A 377 -16.41 -5.09 -19.92
CA HIS A 377 -15.06 -5.60 -19.75
C HIS A 377 -14.67 -6.48 -20.94
N HIS A 378 -13.51 -6.21 -21.52
CA HIS A 378 -13.01 -6.87 -22.71
C HIS A 378 -11.53 -7.22 -22.54
N GLU A 379 -11.17 -8.45 -22.90
CA GLU A 379 -9.80 -8.97 -22.78
C GLU A 379 -9.09 -9.06 -24.15
N TYR A 380 -9.46 -8.17 -25.09
CA TYR A 380 -8.74 -8.03 -26.37
C TYR A 380 -7.31 -7.56 -26.18
N VAL A 381 -7.13 -6.64 -25.23
CA VAL A 381 -5.88 -5.95 -24.91
C VAL A 381 -5.57 -6.21 -23.45
N GLN A 382 -4.29 -6.37 -23.13
CA GLN A 382 -3.79 -6.31 -21.76
C GLN A 382 -2.69 -5.26 -21.64
N VAL A 383 -2.70 -4.53 -20.54
CA VAL A 383 -1.71 -3.48 -20.26
C VAL A 383 -0.87 -3.92 -19.07
N GLY A 384 0.45 -3.78 -19.18
CA GLY A 384 1.38 -4.11 -18.11
C GLY A 384 1.24 -3.12 -16.98
N LYS A 385 1.35 -3.59 -15.74
CA LYS A 385 1.36 -2.75 -14.55
C LYS A 385 2.50 -3.13 -13.61
N GLY A 386 3.27 -2.13 -13.21
CA GLY A 386 4.25 -2.26 -12.14
C GLY A 386 3.54 -2.26 -10.79
N ARG A 387 3.83 -3.24 -9.94
CA ARG A 387 3.33 -3.27 -8.57
C ARG A 387 4.45 -3.24 -7.55
N ASP A 388 4.09 -2.72 -6.39
CA ASP A 388 4.88 -2.74 -5.16
C ASP A 388 5.25 -4.18 -4.80
N VAL A 389 6.53 -4.44 -4.54
CA VAL A 389 7.07 -5.81 -4.36
C VAL A 389 7.44 -6.15 -2.91
N GLY A 390 7.11 -5.24 -1.98
CA GLY A 390 7.52 -5.28 -0.58
C GLY A 390 6.38 -5.06 0.39
N LEU A 391 6.46 -5.68 1.56
CA LEU A 391 5.34 -5.69 2.51
C LEU A 391 4.90 -4.27 2.89
N ASN A 392 5.84 -3.38 3.21
CA ASN A 392 5.53 -1.99 3.61
C ASN A 392 4.81 -1.21 2.50
N GLN A 393 5.23 -1.39 1.24
CA GLN A 393 4.61 -0.73 0.10
C GLN A 393 3.21 -1.31 -0.17
N ILE A 394 3.10 -2.65 -0.20
CA ILE A 394 1.82 -3.35 -0.40
C ILE A 394 0.82 -2.97 0.70
N SER A 395 1.22 -2.98 1.97
CA SER A 395 0.34 -2.59 3.08
C SER A 395 -0.12 -1.13 2.98
N LYS A 396 0.75 -0.20 2.52
CA LYS A 396 0.35 1.20 2.28
C LYS A 396 -0.68 1.29 1.14
N PHE A 397 -0.51 0.52 0.08
CA PHE A 397 -1.51 0.43 -1.00
C PHE A 397 -2.84 -0.12 -0.48
N GLU A 398 -2.83 -1.24 0.25
CA GLU A 398 -4.06 -1.82 0.82
C GLU A 398 -4.75 -0.88 1.82
N ALA A 399 -3.97 -0.14 2.62
CA ALA A 399 -4.49 0.91 3.50
C ALA A 399 -5.20 2.01 2.71
N LYS A 400 -4.63 2.45 1.57
CA LYS A 400 -5.28 3.43 0.67
C LYS A 400 -6.63 2.89 0.18
N VAL A 401 -6.67 1.67 -0.34
CA VAL A 401 -7.89 1.07 -0.88
C VAL A 401 -8.95 0.87 0.23
N ALA A 402 -8.54 0.44 1.43
CA ALA A 402 -9.44 0.25 2.56
C ALA A 402 -10.03 1.57 3.07
N ASN A 403 -9.23 2.63 3.19
CA ASN A 403 -9.72 3.96 3.51
C ASN A 403 -10.69 4.47 2.44
N GLY A 404 -10.33 4.35 1.16
CA GLY A 404 -11.19 4.76 0.05
C GLY A 404 -12.52 4.00 0.00
N ASN A 405 -12.55 2.72 0.37
CA ASN A 405 -13.80 1.97 0.52
C ASN A 405 -14.62 2.44 1.74
N GLY A 406 -13.98 2.83 2.84
CA GLY A 406 -14.67 3.46 3.98
C GLY A 406 -15.38 4.76 3.58
N GLU A 407 -14.73 5.58 2.75
CA GLU A 407 -15.33 6.77 2.16
C GLU A 407 -16.47 6.45 1.18
N GLN A 408 -16.31 5.42 0.35
CA GLN A 408 -17.38 4.96 -0.54
C GLN A 408 -18.63 4.56 0.25
N THR A 409 -18.48 3.81 1.35
CA THR A 409 -19.59 3.43 2.24
C THR A 409 -20.36 4.64 2.76
N LEU A 410 -19.65 5.74 3.05
CA LEU A 410 -20.26 6.99 3.53
C LEU A 410 -20.72 7.94 2.40
N SER A 411 -20.49 7.57 1.14
CA SER A 411 -20.72 8.44 0.00
C SER A 411 -22.19 8.52 -0.43
N ARG A 412 -22.58 9.69 -0.94
CA ARG A 412 -23.90 9.88 -1.58
C ARG A 412 -24.05 9.05 -2.86
N ASP A 413 -22.95 8.69 -3.51
CA ASP A 413 -22.95 7.94 -4.76
C ASP A 413 -23.40 6.50 -4.53
N ILE A 414 -22.85 5.81 -3.51
CA ILE A 414 -23.32 4.47 -3.09
C ILE A 414 -24.77 4.52 -2.62
N TYR A 415 -25.16 5.53 -1.83
CA TYR A 415 -26.56 5.71 -1.42
C TYR A 415 -27.51 5.78 -2.64
N ARG A 416 -27.16 6.56 -3.66
CA ARG A 416 -27.97 6.71 -4.88
C ARG A 416 -27.98 5.46 -5.74
N LEU A 417 -26.85 4.76 -5.85
CA LEU A 417 -26.75 3.49 -6.57
C LEU A 417 -27.66 2.44 -5.93
N GLY A 418 -27.61 2.30 -4.60
CA GLY A 418 -28.45 1.37 -3.86
C GLY A 418 -29.96 1.59 -4.08
N HIS A 419 -30.41 2.83 -4.25
CA HIS A 419 -31.83 3.14 -4.54
C HIS A 419 -32.23 2.93 -6.01
N ARG A 420 -31.25 2.80 -6.93
CA ARG A 420 -31.50 2.65 -8.37
C ARG A 420 -31.24 1.24 -8.88
N PHE A 421 -30.48 0.43 -8.16
CA PHE A 421 -30.29 -0.97 -8.48
C PHE A 421 -31.52 -1.79 -8.10
N ASP A 422 -31.81 -2.80 -8.92
CA ASP A 422 -32.69 -3.90 -8.50
C ASP A 422 -32.03 -4.71 -7.37
N PHE A 423 -32.81 -5.58 -6.74
CA PHE A 423 -32.35 -6.37 -5.59
C PHE A 423 -31.06 -7.15 -5.87
N PHE A 424 -30.93 -7.78 -7.05
CA PHE A 424 -29.77 -8.59 -7.37
C PHE A 424 -28.53 -7.73 -7.60
N ARG A 425 -28.64 -6.66 -8.39
CA ARG A 425 -27.53 -5.71 -8.59
C ARG A 425 -27.13 -5.01 -7.30
N MET A 426 -28.08 -4.68 -6.43
CA MET A 426 -27.80 -4.12 -5.11
C MET A 426 -26.99 -5.10 -4.26
N LEU A 427 -27.41 -6.38 -4.21
CA LEU A 427 -26.72 -7.43 -3.47
C LEU A 427 -25.32 -7.68 -4.04
N SER A 428 -25.19 -7.73 -5.37
CA SER A 428 -23.91 -7.86 -6.06
C SER A 428 -22.99 -6.70 -5.73
N CYS A 429 -23.46 -5.46 -5.89
CA CYS A 429 -22.68 -4.27 -5.57
C CYS A 429 -22.24 -4.28 -4.11
N TYR A 430 -23.12 -4.65 -3.17
CA TYR A 430 -22.77 -4.79 -1.76
C TYR A 430 -21.61 -5.77 -1.58
N PHE A 431 -21.74 -7.03 -2.02
CA PHE A 431 -20.70 -8.04 -1.76
C PHE A 431 -19.39 -7.80 -2.50
N THR A 432 -19.42 -7.14 -3.66
CA THR A 432 -18.21 -6.93 -4.48
C THR A 432 -17.50 -5.60 -4.22
N THR A 433 -18.15 -4.65 -3.53
CA THR A 433 -17.56 -3.35 -3.17
C THR A 433 -17.50 -3.18 -1.65
N VAL A 434 -18.37 -2.36 -1.07
CA VAL A 434 -18.34 -1.93 0.34
C VAL A 434 -18.56 -3.08 1.33
N GLY A 435 -19.37 -4.07 0.96
CA GLY A 435 -19.73 -5.22 1.80
C GLY A 435 -18.57 -6.19 2.01
N PHE A 436 -17.62 -6.29 1.09
CA PHE A 436 -16.39 -7.09 1.30
C PHE A 436 -15.57 -6.55 2.47
N TYR A 437 -15.33 -5.24 2.51
CA TYR A 437 -14.58 -4.58 3.59
C TYR A 437 -15.36 -4.57 4.90
N PHE A 438 -16.68 -4.38 4.84
CA PHE A 438 -17.54 -4.50 6.00
C PHE A 438 -17.53 -5.92 6.60
N SER A 439 -17.63 -6.95 5.77
CA SER A 439 -17.59 -8.36 6.20
C SER A 439 -16.22 -8.74 6.78
N THR A 440 -15.14 -8.20 6.20
CA THR A 440 -13.78 -8.31 6.74
C THR A 440 -13.69 -7.69 8.14
N LEU A 441 -14.25 -6.49 8.33
CA LEU A 441 -14.32 -5.84 9.63
C LEU A 441 -15.11 -6.66 10.66
N LEU A 442 -16.28 -7.17 10.26
CA LEU A 442 -17.10 -8.03 11.12
C LEU A 442 -16.39 -9.34 11.49
N THR A 443 -15.60 -9.91 10.57
CA THR A 443 -14.83 -11.13 10.84
C THR A 443 -13.83 -10.91 11.97
N VAL A 444 -13.05 -9.82 11.92
CA VAL A 444 -12.11 -9.49 12.99
C VAL A 444 -12.86 -9.12 14.29
N PHE A 445 -13.95 -8.35 14.21
CA PHE A 445 -14.76 -8.03 15.38
C PHE A 445 -15.31 -9.29 16.06
N THR A 446 -15.74 -10.29 15.28
CA THR A 446 -16.22 -11.57 15.78
C THR A 446 -15.13 -12.31 16.55
N VAL A 447 -13.86 -12.26 16.12
CA VAL A 447 -12.74 -12.85 16.87
C VAL A 447 -12.60 -12.20 18.26
N TYR A 448 -12.71 -10.87 18.33
CA TYR A 448 -12.69 -10.15 19.61
C TYR A 448 -13.88 -10.50 20.51
N VAL A 449 -15.11 -10.45 19.96
CA VAL A 449 -16.33 -10.78 20.71
C VAL A 449 -16.27 -12.22 21.20
N PHE A 450 -15.81 -13.15 20.36
CA PHE A 450 -15.65 -14.55 20.73
C PHE A 450 -14.64 -14.71 21.88
N LEU A 451 -13.44 -14.14 21.77
CA LEU A 451 -12.40 -14.29 22.80
C LEU A 451 -12.77 -13.62 24.11
N TYR A 452 -13.27 -12.39 24.08
CA TYR A 452 -13.76 -11.72 25.29
C TYR A 452 -14.96 -12.46 25.90
N GLY A 453 -15.91 -12.91 25.07
CA GLY A 453 -17.06 -13.69 25.52
C GLY A 453 -16.65 -14.99 26.20
N ARG A 454 -15.75 -15.77 25.59
CA ARG A 454 -15.21 -17.02 26.18
C ARG A 454 -14.45 -16.74 27.46
N LEU A 455 -13.63 -15.69 27.48
CA LEU A 455 -12.92 -15.29 28.68
C LEU A 455 -13.88 -14.93 29.81
N TYR A 456 -14.93 -14.16 29.56
CA TYR A 456 -15.89 -13.77 30.60
C TYR A 456 -16.66 -14.98 31.13
N LEU A 457 -17.00 -15.95 30.28
CA LEU A 457 -17.62 -17.22 30.71
C LEU A 457 -16.68 -18.06 31.59
N ALA A 458 -15.38 -18.09 31.25
CA ALA A 458 -14.36 -18.76 32.04
C ALA A 458 -14.20 -18.09 33.41
N LEU A 459 -14.03 -16.77 33.43
CA LEU A 459 -13.80 -16.00 34.67
C LEU A 459 -15.02 -15.97 35.59
N SER A 460 -16.24 -16.09 35.05
CA SER A 460 -17.47 -16.14 35.86
C SER A 460 -17.76 -17.52 36.46
N GLY A 461 -17.01 -18.56 36.07
CA GLY A 461 -17.31 -19.96 36.43
C GLY A 461 -18.55 -20.54 35.75
N LEU A 462 -19.18 -19.80 34.82
CA LEU A 462 -20.36 -20.28 34.10
C LEU A 462 -19.98 -21.34 33.07
N GLU A 463 -18.77 -21.26 32.49
CA GLU A 463 -18.23 -22.31 31.63
C GLU A 463 -18.11 -23.65 32.36
N GLU A 464 -17.66 -23.64 33.62
CA GLU A 464 -17.57 -24.84 34.46
C GLU A 464 -18.97 -25.44 34.70
N GLY A 465 -19.95 -24.58 35.06
CA GLY A 465 -21.34 -25.01 35.26
C GLY A 465 -22.04 -25.52 33.99
N LEU A 466 -21.70 -24.97 32.83
CA LEU A 466 -22.20 -25.43 31.53
C LEU A 466 -21.56 -26.76 31.11
N ALA A 467 -20.27 -26.97 31.41
CA ALA A 467 -19.56 -28.21 31.12
C ALA A 467 -20.07 -29.39 31.96
N THR A 468 -20.55 -29.15 33.18
CA THR A 468 -21.12 -30.20 34.06
C THR A 468 -22.51 -30.66 33.60
N GLN A 469 -23.23 -29.88 32.79
CA GLN A 469 -24.57 -30.25 32.30
C GLN A 469 -24.51 -31.14 31.05
N ARG A 470 -24.98 -32.40 31.19
CA ARG A 470 -25.05 -33.41 30.10
C ARG A 470 -25.69 -32.92 28.78
N LYS A 471 -26.62 -31.95 28.84
CA LYS A 471 -27.38 -31.47 27.67
C LYS A 471 -26.55 -30.58 26.72
N PHE A 472 -25.44 -30.01 27.19
CA PHE A 472 -24.54 -29.16 26.40
C PHE A 472 -23.19 -29.81 26.08
N SER A 473 -22.90 -30.96 26.70
CA SER A 473 -21.62 -31.68 26.60
C SER A 473 -21.31 -32.24 25.20
N HIS A 474 -22.31 -32.40 24.32
CA HIS A 474 -22.17 -33.00 22.98
C HIS A 474 -22.89 -32.20 21.88
N ASN A 475 -22.65 -30.89 21.78
CA ASN A 475 -23.19 -30.11 20.65
C ASN A 475 -22.29 -30.25 19.40
N HIS A 476 -22.44 -31.37 18.69
CA HIS A 476 -21.71 -31.67 17.45
C HIS A 476 -21.92 -30.57 16.39
N ALA A 477 -23.12 -29.98 16.31
CA ALA A 477 -23.41 -28.90 15.37
C ALA A 477 -22.57 -27.65 15.65
N LEU A 478 -22.36 -27.30 16.93
CA LEU A 478 -21.49 -26.19 17.32
C LEU A 478 -20.02 -26.47 16.97
N GLN A 479 -19.55 -27.70 17.19
CA GLN A 479 -18.18 -28.10 16.81
C GLN A 479 -17.96 -28.03 15.30
N VAL A 480 -18.92 -28.52 14.51
CA VAL A 480 -18.87 -28.45 13.04
C VAL A 480 -18.93 -27.00 12.56
N ALA A 481 -19.75 -26.15 13.17
CA ALA A 481 -19.82 -24.72 12.83
C ALA A 481 -18.52 -23.97 13.15
N LEU A 482 -17.86 -24.28 14.27
CA LEU A 482 -16.57 -23.70 14.64
C LEU A 482 -15.43 -24.22 13.73
N ALA A 483 -15.45 -25.51 13.38
CA ALA A 483 -14.48 -26.10 12.46
C ALA A 483 -14.65 -25.53 11.03
N SER A 484 -15.88 -25.41 10.53
CA SER A 484 -16.14 -24.80 9.22
C SER A 484 -15.74 -23.32 9.20
N GLN A 485 -16.04 -22.57 10.26
CA GLN A 485 -15.55 -21.20 10.43
C GLN A 485 -14.01 -21.15 10.33
N SER A 486 -13.29 -22.05 11.00
CA SER A 486 -11.82 -22.04 10.99
C SER A 486 -11.23 -22.30 9.59
N LEU A 487 -11.83 -23.20 8.80
CA LEU A 487 -11.42 -23.45 7.41
C LEU A 487 -11.68 -22.25 6.50
N VAL A 488 -12.80 -21.55 6.69
CA VAL A 488 -13.10 -20.30 5.96
C VAL A 488 -12.18 -19.16 6.40
N GLN A 489 -11.89 -19.05 7.70
CA GLN A 489 -10.99 -18.04 8.27
C GLN A 489 -9.53 -18.21 7.85
N LEU A 490 -9.07 -19.45 7.62
CA LEU A 490 -7.74 -19.72 7.05
C LEU A 490 -7.62 -19.31 5.57
N GLY A 491 -8.69 -18.78 4.96
CA GLY A 491 -8.64 -18.19 3.63
C GLY A 491 -8.72 -19.17 2.47
N PHE A 492 -8.96 -20.47 2.73
CA PHE A 492 -9.06 -21.49 1.69
C PHE A 492 -10.17 -21.16 0.66
N LEU A 493 -11.35 -20.72 1.12
CA LEU A 493 -12.43 -20.30 0.21
C LEU A 493 -12.08 -19.00 -0.54
N MET A 494 -11.34 -18.09 0.10
CA MET A 494 -10.90 -16.84 -0.54
C MET A 494 -9.83 -17.09 -1.62
N ALA A 495 -9.10 -18.20 -1.54
CA ALA A 495 -8.14 -18.63 -2.56
C ALA A 495 -8.79 -19.37 -3.73
N LEU A 496 -10.05 -19.79 -3.63
CA LEU A 496 -10.73 -20.56 -4.67
C LEU A 496 -10.79 -19.84 -6.03
N PRO A 497 -11.19 -18.55 -6.13
CA PRO A 497 -11.21 -17.86 -7.42
C PRO A 497 -9.83 -17.84 -8.11
N MET A 498 -8.77 -17.69 -7.32
CA MET A 498 -7.39 -17.72 -7.82
C MET A 498 -7.01 -19.11 -8.33
N MET A 499 -7.31 -20.18 -7.58
CA MET A 499 -7.06 -21.55 -8.01
C MET A 499 -7.84 -21.92 -9.27
N MET A 500 -9.09 -21.46 -9.38
CA MET A 500 -9.92 -21.67 -10.57
C MET A 500 -9.34 -20.95 -11.77
N GLU A 501 -8.91 -19.69 -11.62
CA GLU A 501 -8.31 -18.93 -12.72
C GLU A 501 -7.01 -19.56 -13.21
N ILE A 502 -6.10 -19.92 -12.30
CA ILE A 502 -4.86 -20.62 -12.65
C ILE A 502 -5.18 -21.99 -13.29
N GLY A 503 -6.22 -22.67 -12.79
CA GLY A 503 -6.68 -23.94 -13.33
C GLY A 503 -7.20 -23.85 -14.76
N LEU A 504 -7.92 -22.77 -15.09
CA LEU A 504 -8.47 -22.50 -16.42
C LEU A 504 -7.39 -22.06 -17.42
N GLU A 505 -6.44 -21.22 -17.01
CA GLU A 505 -5.40 -20.71 -17.92
C GLU A 505 -4.20 -21.66 -18.07
N LYS A 506 -3.76 -22.32 -16.99
CA LYS A 506 -2.52 -23.13 -16.95
C LYS A 506 -2.74 -24.61 -16.64
N GLY A 507 -3.98 -25.03 -16.38
CA GLY A 507 -4.34 -26.39 -16.02
C GLY A 507 -4.36 -26.65 -14.49
N PHE A 508 -5.29 -27.50 -14.05
CA PHE A 508 -5.52 -27.78 -12.62
C PHE A 508 -4.33 -28.41 -11.88
N GLY A 509 -3.51 -29.21 -12.56
CA GLY A 509 -2.29 -29.78 -11.95
C GLY A 509 -1.28 -28.69 -11.59
N LYS A 510 -1.11 -27.70 -12.48
CA LYS A 510 -0.26 -26.53 -12.22
C LYS A 510 -0.86 -25.65 -11.13
N ALA A 511 -2.18 -25.44 -11.14
CA ALA A 511 -2.87 -24.70 -10.09
C ALA A 511 -2.66 -25.29 -8.69
N LEU A 512 -2.76 -26.62 -8.55
CA LEU A 512 -2.49 -27.30 -7.27
C LEU A 512 -1.02 -27.13 -6.84
N SER A 513 -0.08 -27.30 -7.77
CA SER A 513 1.35 -27.11 -7.48
C SER A 513 1.68 -25.67 -7.07
N GLU A 514 1.14 -24.68 -7.77
CA GLU A 514 1.30 -23.26 -7.43
C GLU A 514 0.66 -22.96 -6.07
N PHE A 515 -0.54 -23.46 -5.78
CA PHE A 515 -1.19 -23.29 -4.48
C PHE A 515 -0.36 -23.87 -3.32
N ILE A 516 0.20 -25.07 -3.47
CA ILE A 516 1.10 -25.67 -2.47
C ILE A 516 2.34 -24.79 -2.27
N MET A 517 2.95 -24.34 -3.37
CA MET A 517 4.15 -23.49 -3.32
C MET A 517 3.85 -22.14 -2.63
N MET A 518 2.71 -21.51 -2.89
CA MET A 518 2.28 -20.28 -2.21
C MET A 518 2.21 -20.47 -0.70
N ASN A 519 1.61 -21.57 -0.24
CA ASN A 519 1.51 -21.88 1.18
C ASN A 519 2.88 -22.14 1.83
N LEU A 520 3.78 -22.87 1.14
CA LEU A 520 5.15 -23.08 1.61
C LEU A 520 5.96 -21.78 1.73
N GLN A 521 5.64 -20.78 0.91
CA GLN A 521 6.22 -19.44 0.97
C GLN A 521 5.47 -18.48 1.93
N LEU A 522 4.62 -19.02 2.80
CA LEU A 522 3.86 -18.29 3.82
C LEU A 522 2.76 -17.34 3.29
N ALA A 523 2.13 -17.66 2.16
CA ALA A 523 0.99 -16.88 1.65
C ALA A 523 -0.13 -16.69 2.69
N SER A 524 -0.43 -17.70 3.52
CA SER A 524 -1.44 -17.61 4.57
C SER A 524 -1.09 -16.59 5.65
N VAL A 525 0.20 -16.44 5.97
CA VAL A 525 0.69 -15.39 6.89
C VAL A 525 0.52 -14.02 6.24
N PHE A 526 0.89 -13.89 4.96
CA PHE A 526 0.72 -12.65 4.22
C PHE A 526 -0.74 -12.18 4.13
N PHE A 527 -1.66 -13.06 3.69
CA PHE A 527 -3.07 -12.69 3.52
C PHE A 527 -3.79 -12.44 4.87
N THR A 528 -3.42 -13.17 5.92
CA THR A 528 -3.94 -12.94 7.28
C THR A 528 -3.44 -11.60 7.85
N PHE A 529 -2.21 -11.21 7.53
CA PHE A 529 -1.67 -9.89 7.85
C PHE A 529 -2.41 -8.78 7.07
N SER A 530 -2.58 -8.94 5.76
CA SER A 530 -3.35 -8.04 4.89
C SER A 530 -4.78 -7.80 5.40
N LEU A 531 -5.45 -8.84 5.92
CA LEU A 531 -6.78 -8.73 6.54
C LEU A 531 -6.80 -7.72 7.70
N GLY A 532 -5.74 -7.72 8.54
CA GLY A 532 -5.57 -6.76 9.64
C GLY A 532 -5.44 -5.33 9.15
N THR A 533 -4.67 -5.12 8.07
CA THR A 533 -4.52 -3.82 7.40
C THR A 533 -5.87 -3.31 6.89
N LYS A 534 -6.58 -4.11 6.08
CA LYS A 534 -7.88 -3.75 5.51
C LYS A 534 -8.90 -3.39 6.60
N THR A 535 -9.01 -4.23 7.62
CA THR A 535 -9.90 -4.03 8.78
C THR A 535 -9.58 -2.73 9.52
N HIS A 536 -8.31 -2.47 9.83
CA HIS A 536 -7.92 -1.32 10.64
C HIS A 536 -8.24 -0.01 9.95
N TYR A 537 -7.82 0.15 8.69
CA TYR A 537 -7.99 1.40 7.96
C TYR A 537 -9.46 1.62 7.56
N TYR A 538 -10.18 0.57 7.14
CA TYR A 538 -11.61 0.66 6.87
C TYR A 538 -12.41 1.08 8.12
N GLY A 539 -12.19 0.42 9.26
CA GLY A 539 -12.88 0.75 10.51
C GLY A 539 -12.53 2.14 11.05
N ARG A 540 -11.25 2.55 10.94
CA ARG A 540 -10.81 3.91 11.32
C ARG A 540 -11.52 4.96 10.48
N MET A 541 -11.61 4.74 9.16
CA MET A 541 -12.30 5.68 8.26
C MET A 541 -13.79 5.81 8.60
N LEU A 542 -14.47 4.71 8.91
CA LEU A 542 -15.90 4.73 9.29
C LEU A 542 -16.17 5.49 10.60
N LEU A 543 -15.31 5.32 11.61
CA LEU A 543 -15.52 5.92 12.93
C LEU A 543 -15.08 7.39 13.01
N HIS A 544 -13.95 7.72 12.37
CA HIS A 544 -13.26 8.99 12.59
C HIS A 544 -13.18 9.88 11.35
N GLY A 545 -13.31 9.30 10.16
CA GLY A 545 -13.04 9.98 8.90
C GLY A 545 -11.58 10.42 8.77
N GLY A 546 -11.33 11.36 7.86
CA GLY A 546 -10.02 12.01 7.70
C GLY A 546 -8.94 11.09 7.14
N ALA A 547 -9.26 10.26 6.15
CA ALA A 547 -8.27 9.49 5.44
C ALA A 547 -7.20 10.42 4.86
N GLN A 548 -5.94 10.15 5.19
CA GLN A 548 -4.80 10.83 4.59
C GLN A 548 -4.11 9.86 3.64
N TYR A 549 -3.85 10.32 2.43
CA TYR A 549 -2.96 9.58 1.53
C TYR A 549 -1.56 9.50 2.12
N ARG A 550 -1.01 8.29 2.13
CA ARG A 550 0.41 8.04 2.38
C ARG A 550 1.00 7.56 1.07
N SER A 551 2.00 8.27 0.55
CA SER A 551 2.65 7.89 -0.69
C SER A 551 3.23 6.48 -0.60
N THR A 552 2.89 5.63 -1.56
CA THR A 552 3.58 4.36 -1.78
C THR A 552 4.86 4.66 -2.55
N GLY A 553 6.03 4.38 -1.96
CA GLY A 553 7.29 4.50 -2.69
C GLY A 553 7.37 3.39 -3.75
N ARG A 554 7.90 3.68 -4.94
CA ARG A 554 7.95 2.74 -6.09
C ARG A 554 9.34 2.17 -6.40
N GLY A 555 10.19 2.04 -5.37
CA GLY A 555 11.56 1.51 -5.49
C GLY A 555 11.62 -0.02 -5.51
N PHE A 556 12.78 -0.55 -5.93
CA PHE A 556 13.09 -1.99 -5.86
C PHE A 556 13.21 -2.45 -4.39
N VAL A 557 12.58 -3.56 -4.02
CA VAL A 557 12.43 -4.00 -2.61
C VAL A 557 13.51 -4.99 -2.21
N VAL A 558 14.74 -4.67 -2.55
CA VAL A 558 15.90 -5.46 -2.12
C VAL A 558 16.34 -5.05 -0.70
N PHE A 559 15.80 -3.95 -0.19
CA PHE A 559 16.33 -3.27 0.98
C PHE A 559 15.64 -3.67 2.28
N HIS A 560 16.46 -3.84 3.31
CA HIS A 560 16.04 -4.03 4.68
C HIS A 560 15.32 -2.77 5.20
N ALA A 561 14.09 -2.93 5.70
CA ALA A 561 13.38 -1.89 6.41
C ALA A 561 13.71 -1.95 7.91
N LYS A 562 14.13 -0.82 8.48
CA LYS A 562 14.53 -0.76 9.90
C LYS A 562 13.39 -1.12 10.83
N PHE A 563 13.69 -1.71 11.99
CA PHE A 563 12.70 -2.03 13.02
C PHE A 563 11.81 -0.84 13.40
N ALA A 564 12.40 0.35 13.57
CA ALA A 564 11.63 1.55 13.92
C ALA A 564 10.63 1.96 12.82
N GLU A 565 10.95 1.72 11.54
CA GLU A 565 10.03 1.98 10.43
C GLU A 565 8.84 1.01 10.47
N ASN A 566 9.11 -0.29 10.55
CA ASN A 566 8.08 -1.33 10.67
C ASN A 566 7.20 -1.11 11.91
N TYR A 567 7.80 -0.73 13.03
CA TYR A 567 7.09 -0.39 14.25
C TYR A 567 6.13 0.79 14.06
N ARG A 568 6.58 1.88 13.44
CA ARG A 568 5.72 3.04 13.16
C ARG A 568 4.56 2.72 12.22
N LEU A 569 4.78 1.87 11.22
CA LEU A 569 3.77 1.48 10.24
C LEU A 569 2.70 0.55 10.84
N TYR A 570 3.10 -0.38 11.71
CA TYR A 570 2.24 -1.49 12.14
C TYR A 570 1.82 -1.47 13.61
N SER A 571 2.34 -0.55 14.43
CA SER A 571 2.02 -0.44 15.86
C SER A 571 0.51 -0.47 16.12
N ARG A 572 -0.28 0.45 15.52
CA ARG A 572 -1.74 0.53 15.76
C ARG A 572 -2.58 -0.45 14.96
N SER A 573 -2.13 -0.79 13.75
CA SER A 573 -2.89 -1.64 12.85
C SER A 573 -2.82 -3.11 13.23
N HIS A 574 -1.66 -3.57 13.72
CA HIS A 574 -1.40 -4.99 14.00
C HIS A 574 -0.84 -5.23 15.40
N PHE A 575 0.26 -4.58 15.81
CA PHE A 575 0.99 -4.99 17.01
C PHE A 575 0.18 -4.83 18.30
N VAL A 576 -0.44 -3.67 18.46
CA VAL A 576 -1.36 -3.39 19.56
C VAL A 576 -2.46 -4.46 19.64
N LYS A 577 -3.09 -4.74 18.50
CA LYS A 577 -4.20 -5.69 18.41
C LYS A 577 -3.73 -7.13 18.67
N GLY A 578 -2.59 -7.51 18.12
CA GLY A 578 -1.97 -8.82 18.30
C GLY A 578 -1.57 -9.06 19.76
N ILE A 579 -1.01 -8.06 20.45
CA ILE A 579 -0.66 -8.16 21.88
C ILE A 579 -1.92 -8.24 22.75
N GLU A 580 -2.98 -7.51 22.41
CA GLU A 580 -4.27 -7.64 23.10
C GLU A 580 -4.83 -9.06 22.97
N LEU A 581 -4.92 -9.59 21.74
CA LEU A 581 -5.38 -10.95 21.49
C LEU A 581 -4.48 -12.01 22.15
N MET A 582 -3.15 -11.83 22.10
CA MET A 582 -2.18 -12.68 22.80
C MET A 582 -2.46 -12.70 24.32
N THR A 583 -2.71 -11.54 24.91
CA THR A 583 -3.03 -11.40 26.33
C THR A 583 -4.31 -12.15 26.68
N LEU A 584 -5.36 -12.03 25.84
CA LEU A 584 -6.60 -12.78 26.03
C LEU A 584 -6.40 -14.29 25.94
N LEU A 585 -5.61 -14.76 24.96
CA LEU A 585 -5.31 -16.18 24.79
C LEU A 585 -4.51 -16.74 25.97
N ILE A 586 -3.51 -16.00 26.47
CA ILE A 586 -2.74 -16.40 27.67
C ILE A 586 -3.67 -16.53 28.87
N VAL A 587 -4.55 -15.55 29.10
CA VAL A 587 -5.48 -15.63 30.22
C VAL A 587 -6.48 -16.77 30.06
N TYR A 588 -7.03 -16.95 28.85
CA TYR A 588 -7.93 -18.07 28.58
C TYR A 588 -7.22 -19.42 28.78
N GLN A 589 -5.94 -19.55 28.45
CA GLN A 589 -5.16 -20.75 28.75
C GLN A 589 -4.95 -20.99 30.26
N LEU A 590 -4.90 -19.92 31.07
CA LEU A 590 -4.67 -20.00 32.52
C LEU A 590 -5.94 -20.30 33.35
N PHE A 591 -7.11 -19.94 32.83
CA PHE A 591 -8.39 -20.01 33.56
C PHE A 591 -9.53 -20.72 32.81
N GLY A 592 -9.43 -20.86 31.49
CA GLY A 592 -10.40 -21.59 30.68
C GLY A 592 -10.37 -23.08 30.96
N GLN A 593 -11.54 -23.71 30.92
CA GLN A 593 -11.66 -25.16 31.03
C GLN A 593 -11.53 -25.78 29.64
N THR A 594 -10.68 -26.80 29.49
CA THR A 594 -10.63 -27.57 28.25
C THR A 594 -11.95 -28.31 28.08
N SER A 595 -12.78 -27.86 27.12
CA SER A 595 -13.91 -28.66 26.66
C SER A 595 -13.43 -30.08 26.37
N HIS A 596 -14.15 -31.11 26.84
CA HIS A 596 -13.75 -32.53 26.73
C HIS A 596 -13.36 -33.01 25.31
N SER A 597 -13.67 -32.23 24.27
CA SER A 597 -13.09 -32.33 22.93
C SER A 597 -11.79 -31.52 22.83
N THR A 598 -10.66 -32.17 23.13
CA THR A 598 -9.30 -31.64 22.94
C THR A 598 -9.09 -31.12 21.51
N ILE A 599 -9.73 -31.77 20.53
CA ILE A 599 -9.61 -31.43 19.11
C ILE A 599 -10.25 -30.07 18.79
N ALA A 600 -11.49 -29.82 19.23
CA ALA A 600 -12.17 -28.54 18.96
C ALA A 600 -11.47 -27.36 19.65
N TYR A 601 -10.96 -27.58 20.87
CA TYR A 601 -10.16 -26.59 21.58
C TYR A 601 -8.88 -26.23 20.81
N ILE A 602 -8.15 -27.25 20.32
CA ILE A 602 -6.92 -27.05 19.53
C ILE A 602 -7.21 -26.32 18.22
N PHE A 603 -8.25 -26.68 17.47
CA PHE A 603 -8.55 -26.02 16.19
C PHE A 603 -8.89 -24.53 16.36
N VAL A 604 -9.73 -24.20 17.35
CA VAL A 604 -10.12 -22.80 17.60
C VAL A 604 -8.94 -21.98 18.13
N THR A 605 -8.21 -22.49 19.12
CA THR A 605 -7.08 -21.75 19.71
C THR A 605 -5.88 -21.66 18.76
N SER A 606 -5.60 -22.69 17.96
CA SER A 606 -4.50 -22.69 16.99
C SER A 606 -4.71 -21.62 15.91
N SER A 607 -5.92 -21.49 15.36
CA SER A 607 -6.21 -20.43 14.37
C SER A 607 -6.05 -19.01 14.94
N MET A 608 -6.39 -18.80 16.22
CA MET A 608 -6.20 -17.51 16.90
C MET A 608 -4.73 -17.23 17.21
N TRP A 609 -3.97 -18.23 17.65
CA TRP A 609 -2.53 -18.11 17.80
C TRP A 609 -1.83 -17.82 16.47
N PHE A 610 -2.27 -18.47 15.39
CA PHE A 610 -1.78 -18.18 14.04
C PHE A 610 -2.03 -16.73 13.63
N LEU A 611 -3.23 -16.19 13.88
CA LEU A 611 -3.57 -14.78 13.66
C LEU A 611 -2.64 -13.84 14.46
N VAL A 612 -2.46 -14.12 15.76
CA VAL A 612 -1.59 -13.34 16.66
C VAL A 612 -0.15 -13.33 16.17
N LEU A 613 0.43 -14.51 15.93
CA LEU A 613 1.82 -14.64 15.48
C LEU A 613 2.02 -13.94 14.13
N THR A 614 1.05 -14.07 13.23
CA THR A 614 1.07 -13.38 11.94
C THR A 614 1.09 -11.86 12.12
N TRP A 615 0.18 -11.30 12.92
CA TRP A 615 0.11 -9.84 13.13
C TRP A 615 1.35 -9.27 13.82
N LEU A 616 2.01 -10.04 14.68
CA LEU A 616 3.22 -9.60 15.39
C LEU A 616 4.49 -9.73 14.54
N PHE A 617 4.62 -10.81 13.75
CA PHE A 617 5.91 -11.17 13.16
C PHE A 617 5.98 -11.13 11.63
N ALA A 618 4.86 -11.04 10.90
CA ALA A 618 4.89 -10.94 9.43
C ALA A 618 5.76 -9.78 8.91
N PRO A 619 5.77 -8.57 9.52
CA PRO A 619 6.65 -7.49 9.08
C PRO A 619 8.13 -7.83 9.09
N PHE A 620 8.56 -8.72 9.99
CA PHE A 620 9.96 -9.10 10.13
C PHE A 620 10.28 -10.34 9.30
N LEU A 621 9.34 -11.28 9.19
CA LEU A 621 9.44 -12.46 8.32
C LEU A 621 9.56 -12.08 6.83
N PHE A 622 8.86 -11.04 6.41
CA PHE A 622 8.87 -10.54 5.04
C PHE A 622 9.84 -9.38 4.79
N ASN A 623 10.71 -9.07 5.76
CA ASN A 623 11.73 -8.04 5.64
C ASN A 623 13.06 -8.67 5.21
N PRO A 624 13.65 -8.26 4.07
CA PRO A 624 14.99 -8.70 3.68
C PRO A 624 16.00 -8.45 4.81
N SER A 625 16.88 -9.43 5.07
CA SER A 625 17.87 -9.38 6.18
C SER A 625 17.26 -9.18 7.58
N GLY A 626 15.96 -9.47 7.77
CA GLY A 626 15.23 -9.22 9.01
C GLY A 626 15.71 -10.02 10.24
N PHE A 627 16.54 -11.05 10.03
CA PHE A 627 17.14 -11.86 11.10
C PHE A 627 18.68 -11.87 11.05
N GLU A 628 19.29 -10.89 10.40
CA GLU A 628 20.75 -10.77 10.39
C GLU A 628 21.26 -10.05 11.65
N TRP A 629 22.15 -10.68 12.41
CA TRP A 629 22.61 -10.16 13.70
C TRP A 629 23.14 -8.73 13.63
N ALA A 630 23.96 -8.40 12.62
CA ALA A 630 24.51 -7.06 12.44
C ALA A 630 23.41 -6.01 12.27
N LYS A 631 22.40 -6.30 11.43
CA LYS A 631 21.24 -5.41 11.21
C LYS A 631 20.40 -5.24 12.45
N ILE A 632 20.19 -6.30 13.23
CA ILE A 632 19.46 -6.23 14.49
C ILE A 632 20.14 -5.30 15.49
N LEU A 633 21.48 -5.30 15.57
CA LEU A 633 22.20 -4.35 16.43
C LEU A 633 22.00 -2.90 15.99
N ASP A 634 22.03 -2.64 14.68
CA ASP A 634 21.78 -1.31 14.12
C ASP A 634 20.33 -0.86 14.36
N ASP A 635 19.36 -1.76 14.15
CA ASP A 635 17.94 -1.56 14.42
C ASP A 635 17.66 -1.24 15.89
N TRP A 636 18.33 -1.94 16.81
CA TRP A 636 18.23 -1.69 18.24
C TRP A 636 18.73 -0.28 18.59
N SER A 637 19.85 0.14 17.99
CA SER A 637 20.43 1.47 18.17
C SER A 637 19.50 2.55 17.60
N ASP A 638 18.98 2.36 16.39
CA ASP A 638 18.05 3.26 15.70
C ASP A 638 16.73 3.42 16.48
N TRP A 639 16.12 2.31 16.89
CA TRP A 639 14.88 2.33 17.67
C TRP A 639 15.08 2.98 19.05
N ASN A 640 16.19 2.73 19.74
CA ASN A 640 16.50 3.39 21.01
C ASN A 640 16.71 4.90 20.85
N LYS A 641 17.36 5.33 19.77
CA LYS A 641 17.49 6.77 19.45
C LYS A 641 16.12 7.38 19.16
N TRP A 642 15.30 6.72 18.35
CA TRP A 642 13.95 7.20 18.01
C TRP A 642 13.02 7.29 19.22
N ILE A 643 12.98 6.27 20.07
CA ILE A 643 12.11 6.21 21.25
C ILE A 643 12.55 7.21 22.33
N SER A 644 13.84 7.55 22.40
CA SER A 644 14.39 8.48 23.40
C SER A 644 14.36 9.95 22.96
N ASN A 645 14.46 10.22 21.66
CA ASN A 645 14.46 11.58 21.11
C ASN A 645 13.17 12.35 21.46
N ARG A 646 13.34 13.60 21.90
CA ARG A 646 12.23 14.53 22.12
C ARG A 646 11.77 15.10 20.78
N GLY A 647 10.46 15.25 20.63
CA GLY A 647 9.85 15.85 19.45
C GLY A 647 9.83 17.37 19.54
N GLY A 648 9.24 18.01 18.55
CA GLY A 648 9.08 19.47 18.47
C GLY A 648 8.41 19.88 17.17
N ILE A 649 8.06 21.17 17.06
CA ILE A 649 7.52 21.74 15.82
C ILE A 649 8.61 21.59 14.73
N GLY A 650 8.26 20.95 13.61
CA GLY A 650 9.17 20.71 12.48
C GLY A 650 10.07 19.47 12.60
N VAL A 651 10.03 18.72 13.71
CA VAL A 651 10.80 17.45 13.82
C VAL A 651 10.04 16.32 13.14
N SER A 652 10.66 15.70 12.14
CA SER A 652 10.07 14.57 11.41
C SER A 652 9.69 13.40 12.35
N PRO A 653 8.52 12.75 12.15
CA PRO A 653 8.11 11.56 12.88
C PRO A 653 9.08 10.37 12.75
N GLU A 654 9.92 10.36 11.73
CA GLU A 654 10.96 9.34 11.55
C GLU A 654 12.11 9.47 12.56
N LYS A 655 12.35 10.67 13.07
CA LYS A 655 13.47 10.97 13.98
C LYS A 655 13.07 10.98 15.46
N SER A 656 11.78 11.14 15.76
CA SER A 656 11.28 11.19 17.13
C SER A 656 9.94 10.47 17.31
N TRP A 657 9.89 9.61 18.34
CA TRP A 657 8.66 8.97 18.80
C TRP A 657 7.57 9.97 19.17
N GLU A 658 7.93 11.10 19.77
CA GLU A 658 6.95 12.07 20.24
C GLU A 658 6.23 12.77 19.08
N SER A 659 6.96 13.12 18.02
CA SER A 659 6.37 13.65 16.77
C SER A 659 5.48 12.61 16.09
N TRP A 660 5.95 11.35 16.00
CA TRP A 660 5.14 10.25 15.45
C TRP A 660 3.86 10.00 16.24
N TRP A 661 3.94 9.96 17.57
CA TRP A 661 2.80 9.68 18.43
C TRP A 661 1.73 10.77 18.37
N GLU A 662 2.12 12.05 18.22
CA GLU A 662 1.17 13.15 18.04
C GLU A 662 0.48 13.12 16.65
N ILE A 663 1.19 12.71 15.59
CA ILE A 663 0.62 12.54 14.24
C ILE A 663 -0.30 11.33 14.18
N GLU A 664 0.07 10.21 14.79
CA GLU A 664 -0.73 8.97 14.76
C GLU A 664 -2.12 9.16 15.40
N GLN A 665 -2.28 10.16 16.28
CA GLN A 665 -3.55 10.51 16.92
C GLN A 665 -4.32 11.64 16.20
N GLU A 666 -3.87 12.08 15.03
CA GLU A 666 -4.48 13.21 14.33
C GLU A 666 -5.92 12.93 13.89
N HIS A 667 -6.23 11.68 13.53
CA HIS A 667 -7.59 11.25 13.19
C HIS A 667 -8.61 11.57 14.30
N LEU A 668 -8.20 11.53 15.57
CA LEU A 668 -9.07 11.85 16.71
C LEU A 668 -9.51 13.32 16.74
N LYS A 669 -8.84 14.22 16.02
CA LYS A 669 -9.28 15.62 15.89
C LYS A 669 -10.54 15.76 15.05
N HIS A 670 -10.78 14.82 14.14
CA HIS A 670 -11.92 14.83 13.21
C HIS A 670 -13.11 14.01 13.74
N THR A 671 -12.92 13.29 14.84
CA THR A 671 -13.94 12.46 15.47
C THR A 671 -15.08 13.29 16.06
N GLY A 672 -16.31 12.97 15.67
CA GLY A 672 -17.51 13.55 16.29
C GLY A 672 -17.79 13.00 17.69
N THR A 673 -18.74 13.61 18.41
CA THR A 673 -19.10 13.22 19.80
C THR A 673 -19.45 11.73 19.93
N LEU A 674 -20.20 11.17 18.97
CA LEU A 674 -20.56 9.75 18.97
C LEU A 674 -19.33 8.84 18.82
N GLY A 675 -18.34 9.23 18.01
CA GLY A 675 -17.10 8.47 17.86
C GLY A 675 -16.28 8.45 19.15
N ILE A 676 -16.22 9.59 19.87
CA ILE A 676 -15.56 9.66 21.20
C ILE A 676 -16.28 8.74 22.20
N ILE A 677 -17.61 8.77 22.23
CA ILE A 677 -18.41 7.89 23.10
C ILE A 677 -18.12 6.42 22.76
N PHE A 678 -18.04 6.08 21.47
CA PHE A 678 -17.76 4.71 21.04
C PHE A 678 -16.35 4.25 21.46
N GLU A 679 -15.33 5.10 21.33
CA GLU A 679 -13.96 4.82 21.82
C GLU A 679 -13.92 4.57 23.33
N ILE A 680 -14.67 5.35 24.10
CA ILE A 680 -14.80 5.15 25.55
C ILE A 680 -15.48 3.81 25.83
N ILE A 681 -16.62 3.53 25.20
CA ILE A 681 -17.38 2.28 25.38
C ILE A 681 -16.50 1.07 25.05
N LEU A 682 -15.79 1.10 23.92
CA LEU A 682 -14.85 0.04 23.56
C LEU A 682 -13.78 -0.13 24.63
N SER A 683 -13.24 0.96 25.17
CA SER A 683 -12.21 0.93 26.22
C SER A 683 -12.72 0.37 27.56
N LEU A 684 -14.04 0.41 27.82
CA LEU A 684 -14.62 -0.13 29.06
C LEU A 684 -14.35 -1.62 29.25
N ARG A 685 -14.13 -2.38 28.16
CA ARG A 685 -13.83 -3.82 28.19
C ARG A 685 -12.62 -4.16 29.06
N PHE A 686 -11.62 -3.29 29.13
CA PHE A 686 -10.41 -3.51 29.92
C PHE A 686 -10.68 -3.48 31.43
N PHE A 687 -11.66 -2.71 31.87
CA PHE A 687 -12.04 -2.61 33.28
C PHE A 687 -12.90 -3.80 33.71
N ILE A 688 -13.79 -4.29 32.82
CA ILE A 688 -14.54 -5.54 33.03
C ILE A 688 -13.58 -6.73 33.08
N TYR A 689 -12.59 -6.74 32.20
CA TYR A 689 -11.51 -7.73 32.19
C TYR A 689 -10.73 -7.75 33.51
N GLN A 690 -10.34 -6.58 34.03
CA GLN A 690 -9.70 -6.47 35.35
C GLN A 690 -10.60 -6.99 36.46
N TYR A 691 -11.88 -6.61 36.45
CA TYR A 691 -12.87 -7.05 37.43
C TYR A 691 -12.88 -8.58 37.53
N GLY A 692 -12.97 -9.28 36.39
CA GLY A 692 -12.97 -10.75 36.37
C GLY A 692 -11.68 -11.38 36.90
N LEU A 693 -10.52 -10.79 36.62
CA LEU A 693 -9.22 -11.33 37.04
C LEU A 693 -8.91 -11.10 38.51
N VAL A 694 -9.29 -9.96 39.07
CA VAL A 694 -9.01 -9.64 40.49
C VAL A 694 -9.64 -10.69 41.39
N TYR A 695 -10.86 -11.16 41.11
CA TYR A 695 -11.52 -12.19 41.92
C TYR A 695 -10.94 -13.60 41.78
N GLN A 696 -10.04 -13.83 40.83
CA GLN A 696 -9.33 -15.10 40.69
C GLN A 696 -8.01 -15.16 41.47
N LEU A 697 -7.57 -14.04 42.06
CA LEU A 697 -6.38 -13.99 42.91
C LEU A 697 -6.62 -14.78 44.20
N THR A 698 -5.60 -15.51 44.66
CA THR A 698 -5.69 -16.35 45.86
C THR A 698 -6.05 -15.54 47.12
N ILE A 699 -5.59 -14.29 47.21
CA ILE A 699 -5.90 -13.36 48.32
C ILE A 699 -7.40 -13.05 48.43
N THR A 700 -8.13 -13.08 47.32
CA THR A 700 -9.51 -12.56 47.22
C THR A 700 -10.53 -13.63 46.86
N LYS A 701 -10.09 -14.87 46.65
CA LYS A 701 -10.91 -15.97 46.11
C LYS A 701 -12.17 -16.25 46.92
N GLU A 702 -12.14 -16.00 48.24
CA GLU A 702 -13.29 -16.18 49.14
C GLU A 702 -14.17 -14.92 49.29
N ASN A 703 -13.65 -13.73 48.98
CA ASN A 703 -14.36 -12.46 49.17
C ASN A 703 -14.69 -11.77 47.84
N LYS A 704 -15.91 -12.00 47.34
CA LYS A 704 -16.42 -11.44 46.08
C LYS A 704 -17.02 -10.02 46.23
N SER A 705 -16.72 -9.30 47.30
CA SER A 705 -17.21 -7.93 47.50
C SER A 705 -16.67 -6.98 46.43
N ILE A 706 -17.51 -6.08 45.92
CA ILE A 706 -17.12 -5.02 44.98
C ILE A 706 -16.02 -4.11 45.55
N VAL A 707 -15.92 -4.03 46.88
CA VAL A 707 -14.89 -3.27 47.59
C VAL A 707 -13.48 -3.76 47.23
N VAL A 708 -13.30 -5.06 47.01
CA VAL A 708 -12.00 -5.63 46.60
C VAL A 708 -11.57 -5.09 45.24
N TYR A 709 -12.51 -5.04 44.29
CA TYR A 709 -12.26 -4.43 42.99
C TYR A 709 -11.93 -2.94 43.13
N LEU A 710 -12.68 -2.18 43.92
CA LEU A 710 -12.39 -0.75 44.18
C LEU A 710 -11.01 -0.53 44.83
N ILE A 711 -10.60 -1.39 45.77
CA ILE A 711 -9.27 -1.32 46.39
C ILE A 711 -8.17 -1.60 45.35
N SER A 712 -8.40 -2.48 44.38
CA SER A 712 -7.41 -2.76 43.32
C SER A 712 -7.05 -1.52 42.49
N TRP A 713 -7.94 -0.52 42.42
CA TRP A 713 -7.64 0.76 41.75
C TRP A 713 -6.59 1.60 42.47
N LEU A 714 -6.36 1.39 43.77
CA LEU A 714 -5.27 2.05 44.48
C LEU A 714 -3.90 1.68 43.90
N VAL A 715 -3.74 0.45 43.39
CA VAL A 715 -2.52 -0.01 42.71
C VAL A 715 -2.29 0.79 41.43
N ILE A 716 -3.36 1.01 40.64
CA ILE A 716 -3.29 1.81 39.41
C ILE A 716 -2.96 3.27 39.73
N LEU A 717 -3.61 3.85 40.74
CA LEU A 717 -3.35 5.22 41.19
C LEU A 717 -1.89 5.38 41.64
N ALA A 718 -1.38 4.45 42.44
CA ALA A 718 0.01 4.44 42.89
C ALA A 718 0.98 4.38 41.70
N MET A 719 0.72 3.51 40.72
CA MET A 719 1.53 3.40 39.51
C MET A 719 1.51 4.70 38.67
N LEU A 720 0.36 5.33 38.52
CA LEU A 720 0.24 6.63 37.82
C LEU A 720 1.00 7.74 38.56
N VAL A 721 0.99 7.75 39.89
CA VAL A 721 1.77 8.68 40.72
C VAL A 721 3.27 8.44 40.52
N ILE A 722 3.73 7.18 40.55
CA ILE A 722 5.14 6.82 40.29
C ILE A 722 5.58 7.30 38.90
N LEU A 723 4.78 7.03 37.87
CA LEU A 723 5.07 7.50 36.50
C LEU A 723 5.12 9.02 36.41
N LYS A 724 4.25 9.73 37.13
CA LYS A 724 4.28 11.20 37.23
C LYS A 724 5.56 11.69 37.90
N ILE A 725 5.99 11.08 39.01
CA ILE A 725 7.25 11.39 39.70
C ILE A 725 8.44 11.19 38.76
N ILE A 726 8.49 10.06 38.05
CA ILE A 726 9.57 9.76 37.09
C ILE A 726 9.57 10.76 35.92
N SER A 727 8.41 11.11 35.39
CA SER A 727 8.27 12.06 34.27
C SER A 727 8.72 13.47 34.64
N VAL A 728 8.23 13.99 35.79
CA VAL A 728 8.64 15.30 36.32
C VAL A 728 10.11 15.28 36.69
N GLY A 729 10.59 14.21 37.33
CA GLY A 729 11.98 14.03 37.71
C GLY A 729 12.92 14.04 36.50
N ARG A 730 12.54 13.35 35.41
CA ARG A 730 13.29 13.36 34.15
C ARG A 730 13.34 14.77 33.54
N ARG A 731 12.26 15.56 33.63
CA ARG A 731 12.22 16.93 33.10
C ARG A 731 13.07 17.92 33.90
N ARG A 732 12.98 17.87 35.24
CA ARG A 732 13.68 18.82 36.12
C ARG A 732 15.13 18.46 36.42
N PHE A 733 15.44 17.18 36.59
CA PHE A 733 16.73 16.72 37.11
C PHE A 733 17.56 15.92 36.10
N GLY A 734 16.98 15.53 34.96
CA GLY A 734 17.62 14.61 34.02
C GLY A 734 18.88 15.14 33.32
N ALA A 735 19.00 16.46 33.12
CA ALA A 735 20.18 17.07 32.49
C ALA A 735 21.22 17.54 33.53
N ASN A 736 20.75 18.23 34.59
CA ASN A 736 21.64 18.91 35.54
C ASN A 736 22.02 18.04 36.76
N PHE A 737 21.29 16.96 37.06
CA PHE A 737 21.49 16.13 38.27
C PHE A 737 21.31 14.63 37.97
N GLN A 738 22.12 14.09 37.04
CA GLN A 738 22.00 12.70 36.61
C GLN A 738 22.14 11.67 37.75
N LEU A 739 23.06 11.89 38.69
CA LEU A 739 23.30 10.99 39.82
C LEU A 739 22.08 10.91 40.75
N PHE A 740 21.51 12.06 41.10
CA PHE A 740 20.29 12.15 41.92
C PHE A 740 19.09 11.48 41.24
N PHE A 741 18.95 11.65 39.92
CA PHE A 741 17.89 10.98 39.17
C PHE A 741 18.08 9.45 39.09
N ARG A 742 19.33 8.96 39.00
CA ARG A 742 19.64 7.52 39.10
C ARG A 742 19.32 6.97 40.50
N LEU A 743 19.64 7.73 41.56
CA LEU A 743 19.30 7.37 42.94
C LEU A 743 17.77 7.24 43.12
N ILE A 744 16.98 8.20 42.61
CA ILE A 744 15.51 8.12 42.66
C ILE A 744 15.01 6.85 41.97
N LYS A 745 15.53 6.51 40.78
CA LYS A 745 15.15 5.27 40.08
C LYS A 745 15.49 4.03 40.88
N PHE A 746 16.69 4.00 41.48
CA PHE A 746 17.14 2.90 42.33
C PHE A 746 16.23 2.75 43.57
N MET A 747 15.91 3.85 44.25
CA MET A 747 14.99 3.84 45.39
C MET A 747 13.60 3.33 45.00
N ILE A 748 13.03 3.79 43.88
CA ILE A 748 11.76 3.28 43.36
C ILE A 748 11.83 1.77 43.09
N PHE A 749 12.92 1.29 42.49
CA PHE A 749 13.12 -0.13 42.21
C PHE A 749 13.21 -0.96 43.50
N VAL A 750 14.00 -0.51 44.48
CA VAL A 750 14.14 -1.19 45.78
C VAL A 750 12.80 -1.18 46.53
N SER A 751 12.07 -0.07 46.55
CA SER A 751 10.74 -0.01 47.16
C SER A 751 9.75 -0.96 46.49
N PHE A 752 9.75 -1.05 45.16
CA PHE A 752 8.91 -2.00 44.42
C PHE A 752 9.26 -3.45 44.78
N PHE A 753 10.56 -3.79 44.82
CA PHE A 753 11.02 -5.13 45.18
C PHE A 753 10.68 -5.48 46.64
N ALA A 754 10.84 -4.52 47.56
CA ALA A 754 10.46 -4.69 48.96
C ALA A 754 8.95 -4.95 49.11
N ILE A 755 8.10 -4.19 48.41
CA ILE A 755 6.65 -4.42 48.39
C ILE A 755 6.34 -5.83 47.84
N LEU A 756 6.97 -6.23 46.75
CA LEU A 756 6.77 -7.57 46.16
C LEU A 756 7.14 -8.69 47.16
N VAL A 757 8.27 -8.57 47.85
CA VAL A 757 8.69 -9.53 48.88
C VAL A 757 7.69 -9.58 50.03
N VAL A 758 7.21 -8.42 50.50
CA VAL A 758 6.17 -8.34 51.54
C VAL A 758 4.87 -9.01 51.09
N LEU A 759 4.42 -8.79 49.85
CA LEU A 759 3.23 -9.43 49.29
C LEU A 759 3.38 -10.95 49.19
N ILE A 760 4.56 -11.46 48.85
CA ILE A 760 4.84 -12.91 48.79
C ILE A 760 4.87 -13.52 50.20
N VAL A 761 5.58 -12.89 51.14
CA VAL A 761 5.83 -13.47 52.47
C VAL A 761 4.65 -13.29 53.42
N LEU A 762 4.00 -12.13 53.44
CA LEU A 762 2.89 -11.86 54.37
C LEU A 762 1.54 -12.29 53.80
N LEU A 763 1.27 -12.01 52.52
CA LEU A 763 -0.02 -12.31 51.88
C LEU A 763 -0.01 -13.63 51.10
N HIS A 764 1.07 -14.41 51.20
CA HIS A 764 1.19 -15.75 50.62
C HIS A 764 0.87 -15.78 49.11
N MET A 765 1.23 -14.71 48.37
CA MET A 765 1.00 -14.64 46.93
C MET A 765 1.79 -15.70 46.18
N THR A 766 1.11 -16.44 45.30
CA THR A 766 1.77 -17.39 44.40
C THR A 766 2.38 -16.69 43.19
N ILE A 767 3.31 -17.36 42.49
CA ILE A 767 3.84 -16.88 41.20
C ILE A 767 2.71 -16.66 40.17
N LYS A 768 1.67 -17.51 40.21
CA LYS A 768 0.47 -17.35 39.38
C LYS A 768 -0.24 -16.03 39.70
N ASP A 769 -0.40 -15.68 40.97
CA ASP A 769 -1.04 -14.42 41.38
C ASP A 769 -0.27 -13.18 40.89
N ILE A 770 1.06 -13.21 40.94
CA ILE A 770 1.91 -12.11 40.43
C ILE A 770 1.68 -11.91 38.93
N LEU A 771 1.68 -13.01 38.17
CA LEU A 771 1.42 -12.98 36.72
C LEU A 771 0.00 -12.47 36.43
N VAL A 772 -1.00 -12.90 37.19
CA VAL A 772 -2.39 -12.43 37.06
C VAL A 772 -2.52 -10.94 37.39
N CYS A 773 -1.78 -10.42 38.38
CA CYS A 773 -1.74 -8.98 38.64
C CYS A 773 -1.18 -8.20 37.43
N PHE A 774 -0.07 -8.64 36.83
CA PHE A 774 0.44 -8.00 35.61
C PHE A 774 -0.59 -8.05 34.48
N LEU A 775 -1.20 -9.21 34.27
CA LEU A 775 -2.21 -9.41 33.24
C LEU A 775 -3.48 -8.59 33.51
N ALA A 776 -3.86 -8.30 34.76
CA ALA A 776 -5.02 -7.48 35.09
C ALA A 776 -4.74 -5.97 34.95
N PHE A 777 -3.63 -5.49 35.52
CA PHE A 777 -3.38 -4.05 35.61
C PHE A 777 -2.81 -3.45 34.31
N LEU A 778 -2.02 -4.21 33.53
CA LEU A 778 -1.43 -3.70 32.29
C LEU A 778 -2.50 -3.36 31.24
N PRO A 779 -3.50 -4.21 30.93
CA PRO A 779 -4.61 -3.84 30.05
C PRO A 779 -5.49 -2.74 30.63
N THR A 780 -5.64 -2.65 31.96
CA THR A 780 -6.41 -1.56 32.58
C THR A 780 -5.76 -0.20 32.35
N GLY A 781 -4.44 -0.09 32.59
CA GLY A 781 -3.70 1.14 32.28
C GLY A 781 -3.75 1.50 30.80
N TRP A 782 -3.86 0.50 29.93
CA TRP A 782 -4.08 0.71 28.50
C TRP A 782 -5.47 1.29 28.22
N GLY A 783 -6.53 0.75 28.85
CA GLY A 783 -7.88 1.32 28.77
C GLY A 783 -7.92 2.79 29.22
N ILE A 784 -7.20 3.14 30.30
CA ILE A 784 -7.05 4.54 30.75
C ILE A 784 -6.34 5.39 29.70
N LEU A 785 -5.28 4.87 29.08
CA LEU A 785 -4.57 5.56 28.02
C LEU A 785 -5.49 5.84 26.82
N LEU A 786 -6.27 4.87 26.35
CA LEU A 786 -7.19 5.03 25.22
C LEU A 786 -8.27 6.09 25.52
N ILE A 787 -8.88 6.05 26.70
CA ILE A 787 -9.84 7.06 27.14
C ILE A 787 -9.19 8.45 27.19
N ALA A 788 -7.97 8.56 27.71
CA ALA A 788 -7.25 9.83 27.78
C ALA A 788 -6.90 10.38 26.39
N GLN A 789 -6.62 9.51 25.41
CA GLN A 789 -6.39 9.90 24.02
C GLN A 789 -7.68 10.40 23.35
N ALA A 790 -8.80 9.69 23.53
CA ALA A 790 -10.11 10.13 23.02
C ALA A 790 -10.54 11.48 23.64
N CYS A 791 -10.27 11.67 24.93
CA CYS A 791 -10.57 12.91 25.68
C CYS A 791 -9.44 13.94 25.68
N ARG A 792 -8.56 13.93 24.66
CA ARG A 792 -7.34 14.78 24.58
C ARG A 792 -7.55 16.26 24.96
N PRO A 793 -8.60 16.98 24.51
CA PRO A 793 -8.80 18.38 24.89
C PRO A 793 -8.89 18.58 26.41
N LEU A 794 -9.62 17.71 27.11
CA LEU A 794 -9.82 17.78 28.56
C LEU A 794 -8.51 17.51 29.33
N PHE A 795 -7.73 16.53 28.90
CA PHE A 795 -6.43 16.20 29.51
C PHE A 795 -5.34 17.25 29.23
N ARG A 796 -5.49 18.06 28.16
CA ARG A 796 -4.62 19.21 27.91
C ARG A 796 -4.95 20.39 28.84
N VAL A 797 -6.24 20.71 29.02
CA VAL A 797 -6.69 21.78 29.92
C VAL A 797 -6.28 21.51 31.37
N THR A 798 -6.39 20.26 31.82
CA THR A 798 -6.01 19.85 33.19
C THR A 798 -4.49 19.71 33.40
N GLY A 799 -3.66 19.93 32.38
CA GLY A 799 -2.20 19.79 32.46
C GLY A 799 -1.69 18.34 32.59
N LEU A 800 -2.57 17.34 32.50
CA LEU A 800 -2.24 15.92 32.67
C LEU A 800 -1.69 15.26 31.40
N TRP A 801 -1.76 15.93 30.23
CA TRP A 801 -1.27 15.39 28.96
C TRP A 801 0.20 14.93 29.00
N GLY A 802 1.05 15.61 29.77
CA GLY A 802 2.44 15.20 29.96
C GLY A 802 2.58 13.83 30.63
N SER A 803 1.68 13.49 31.55
CA SER A 803 1.61 12.16 32.19
C SER A 803 1.07 11.11 31.24
N VAL A 804 0.03 11.45 30.46
CA VAL A 804 -0.53 10.56 29.42
C VAL A 804 0.55 10.19 28.39
N ARG A 805 1.33 11.17 27.94
CA ARG A 805 2.47 10.94 27.04
C ARG A 805 3.53 10.04 27.67
N ALA A 806 3.85 10.23 28.96
CA ALA A 806 4.82 9.37 29.64
C ALA A 806 4.33 7.91 29.77
N LEU A 807 3.05 7.73 30.10
CA LEU A 807 2.39 6.42 30.14
C LEU A 807 2.42 5.76 28.76
N ALA A 808 2.01 6.48 27.72
CA ALA A 808 2.06 5.99 26.34
C ALA A 808 3.45 5.51 25.97
N ARG A 809 4.49 6.30 26.26
CA ARG A 809 5.88 5.92 25.97
C ARG A 809 6.29 4.62 26.67
N ALA A 810 5.84 4.41 27.91
CA ALA A 810 6.13 3.18 28.65
C ALA A 810 5.50 1.96 27.96
N TYR A 811 4.23 2.07 27.51
CA TYR A 811 3.59 1.01 26.72
C TYR A 811 4.33 0.72 25.42
N GLU A 812 4.76 1.75 24.68
CA GLU A 812 5.49 1.57 23.43
C GLU A 812 6.86 0.91 23.64
N VAL A 813 7.55 1.22 24.75
CA VAL A 813 8.79 0.54 25.12
C VAL A 813 8.52 -0.94 25.43
N ILE A 814 7.49 -1.25 26.24
CA ILE A 814 7.15 -2.64 26.58
C ILE A 814 6.79 -3.43 25.31
N MET A 815 5.93 -2.89 24.45
CA MET A 815 5.54 -3.53 23.19
C MET A 815 6.74 -3.72 22.26
N GLY A 816 7.59 -2.69 22.12
CA GLY A 816 8.82 -2.78 21.33
C GLY A 816 9.73 -3.90 21.83
N MET A 817 9.95 -4.00 23.14
CA MET A 817 10.75 -5.07 23.75
C MET A 817 10.17 -6.47 23.52
N LEU A 818 8.85 -6.61 23.66
CA LEU A 818 8.15 -7.88 23.43
C LEU A 818 8.30 -8.38 21.98
N LEU A 819 8.34 -7.47 21.01
CA LEU A 819 8.56 -7.78 19.61
C LEU A 819 10.04 -8.02 19.29
N PHE A 820 10.93 -7.19 19.84
CA PHE A 820 12.35 -7.21 19.53
C PHE A 820 13.05 -8.46 20.08
N THR A 821 12.64 -8.94 21.26
CA THR A 821 13.30 -10.05 21.95
C THR A 821 13.24 -11.35 21.13
N PRO A 822 12.08 -11.83 20.63
CA PRO A 822 12.04 -13.02 19.79
C PRO A 822 12.83 -12.88 18.49
N ILE A 823 12.81 -11.70 17.86
CA ILE A 823 13.59 -11.44 16.63
C ILE A 823 15.08 -11.57 16.90
N THR A 824 15.54 -11.00 18.02
CA THR A 824 16.94 -11.08 18.46
C THR A 824 17.35 -12.52 18.70
N VAL A 825 16.52 -13.30 19.40
CA VAL A 825 16.79 -14.73 19.65
C VAL A 825 16.87 -15.51 18.35
N LEU A 826 15.96 -15.27 17.40
CA LEU A 826 15.98 -15.93 16.10
C LEU A 826 17.20 -15.54 15.26
N SER A 827 17.68 -14.30 15.38
CA SER A 827 18.85 -13.82 14.65
C SER A 827 20.18 -14.46 15.09
N TRP A 828 20.22 -15.11 16.26
CA TRP A 828 21.38 -15.91 16.67
C TRP A 828 21.56 -17.19 15.85
N PHE A 829 20.54 -17.61 15.10
CA PHE A 829 20.56 -18.83 14.31
C PHE A 829 20.76 -18.49 12.82
N PRO A 830 21.94 -18.72 12.24
CA PRO A 830 22.24 -18.30 10.86
C PRO A 830 21.29 -18.91 9.80
N PHE A 831 20.80 -20.13 10.05
CA PHE A 831 19.89 -20.82 9.14
C PHE A 831 18.56 -20.07 8.95
N VAL A 832 18.13 -19.25 9.93
CA VAL A 832 16.87 -18.50 9.86
C VAL A 832 16.96 -17.42 8.78
N SER A 833 18.06 -16.68 8.74
CA SER A 833 18.31 -15.65 7.71
C SER A 833 18.45 -16.25 6.31
N GLU A 834 19.10 -17.41 6.19
CA GLU A 834 19.21 -18.12 4.91
C GLU A 834 17.86 -18.66 4.43
N PHE A 835 17.09 -19.27 5.33
CA PHE A 835 15.74 -19.76 5.03
C PHE A 835 14.82 -18.61 4.59
N GLN A 836 14.84 -17.49 5.32
CA GLN A 836 14.10 -16.28 4.95
C GLN A 836 14.45 -15.80 3.53
N THR A 837 15.74 -15.66 3.22
CA THR A 837 16.19 -15.15 1.92
C THR A 837 15.71 -16.04 0.77
N ARG A 838 15.82 -17.37 0.92
CA ARG A 838 15.34 -18.35 -0.06
C ARG A 838 13.81 -18.37 -0.23
N MET A 839 13.08 -18.02 0.83
CA MET A 839 11.63 -17.91 0.81
C MET A 839 11.15 -16.61 0.13
N LEU A 840 11.89 -15.50 0.31
CA LEU A 840 11.50 -14.18 -0.21
C LEU A 840 11.83 -13.98 -1.67
N PHE A 841 12.96 -14.52 -2.13
CA PHE A 841 13.48 -14.23 -3.47
C PHE A 841 13.68 -15.46 -4.33
N ASN A 842 13.72 -15.25 -5.65
CA ASN A 842 14.08 -16.28 -6.60
C ASN A 842 15.50 -16.84 -6.30
N GLN A 843 15.73 -18.11 -6.61
CA GLN A 843 17.01 -18.80 -6.40
C GLN A 843 18.18 -18.11 -7.09
N ALA A 844 17.99 -17.57 -8.30
CA ALA A 844 19.03 -16.86 -9.05
C ALA A 844 19.48 -15.58 -8.31
N PHE A 845 18.52 -14.80 -7.80
CA PHE A 845 18.81 -13.60 -7.02
C PHE A 845 19.41 -13.95 -5.65
N SER A 846 18.87 -14.97 -4.97
CA SER A 846 19.37 -15.44 -3.67
C SER A 846 20.84 -15.84 -3.72
N ARG A 847 21.27 -16.57 -4.76
CA ARG A 847 22.68 -16.94 -4.97
C ARG A 847 23.56 -15.72 -5.22
N GLY A 848 23.12 -14.79 -6.07
CA GLY A 848 23.85 -13.55 -6.35
C GLY A 848 24.03 -12.68 -5.10
N LEU A 849 23.00 -12.59 -4.26
CA LEU A 849 23.01 -11.84 -3.01
C LEU A 849 23.97 -12.46 -1.98
N GLN A 850 23.97 -13.79 -1.84
CA GLN A 850 24.91 -14.50 -0.96
C GLN A 850 26.37 -14.23 -1.35
N ILE A 851 26.69 -14.29 -2.64
CA ILE A 851 28.04 -14.00 -3.15
C ILE A 851 28.42 -12.54 -2.91
N SER A 852 27.52 -11.60 -3.20
CA SER A 852 27.73 -10.17 -2.96
C SER A 852 28.02 -9.86 -1.49
N ARG A 853 27.29 -10.47 -0.55
CA ARG A 853 27.52 -10.30 0.90
C ARG A 853 28.90 -10.77 1.35
N ILE A 854 29.36 -11.91 0.84
CA ILE A 854 30.70 -12.44 1.13
C ILE A 854 31.78 -11.47 0.64
N LEU A 855 31.61 -10.93 -0.58
CA LEU A 855 32.54 -9.96 -1.17
C LEU A 855 32.48 -8.58 -0.49
N GLY A 856 31.29 -8.13 -0.07
CA GLY A 856 31.07 -6.88 0.64
C GLY A 856 31.66 -6.88 2.05
N GLY A 857 31.59 -8.02 2.75
CA GLY A 857 32.28 -8.23 4.03
C GLY A 857 33.80 -8.03 3.90
N GLN A 858 34.41 -8.60 2.84
CA GLN A 858 35.84 -8.43 2.56
C GLN A 858 36.23 -6.99 2.21
N LYS A 859 35.36 -6.24 1.51
CA LYS A 859 35.59 -4.79 1.25
C LYS A 859 35.58 -3.97 2.55
N LYS A 860 34.63 -4.22 3.47
CA LYS A 860 34.57 -3.53 4.77
C LYS A 860 35.76 -3.86 5.66
N GLU A 861 36.21 -5.11 5.69
CA GLU A 861 37.44 -5.52 6.40
C GLU A 861 38.68 -4.83 5.82
N ARG A 862 38.81 -4.76 4.49
CA ARG A 862 39.92 -4.04 3.84
C ARG A 862 39.88 -2.53 4.10
N ALA A 863 38.70 -1.92 4.11
CA ALA A 863 38.53 -0.49 4.40
C ALA A 863 38.78 -0.13 5.87
N ALA A 864 38.49 -1.05 6.79
CA ALA A 864 38.86 -0.92 8.21
C ALA A 864 40.38 -1.06 8.39
N SER A 865 41.02 -2.00 7.69
CA SER A 865 42.47 -2.21 7.67
C SER A 865 43.28 -1.05 7.06
N THR A 866 42.66 -0.12 6.33
CA THR A 866 43.32 1.06 5.76
C THR A 866 43.12 2.33 6.57
N LYS A 867 42.39 2.26 7.69
CA LYS A 867 42.17 3.37 8.63
C LYS A 867 42.92 3.23 9.96
N ASP A 868 43.61 2.12 10.15
CA ASP A 868 44.68 1.94 11.14
C ASP A 868 46.04 2.08 10.43
#